data_AF-A0A3D9KGQ2-F1
#
_entry.id   AF-A0A3D9KGQ2-F1
#
_cell.length_a   1.000
_cell.length_b   1.000
_cell.length_c   1.000
_cell.angle_alpha   90.00
_cell.angle_beta   90.00
_cell.angle_gamma   90.00
#
_symmetry.space_group_name_H-M   'P 1'
#
loop_
_entity.id
_entity.type
_entity.pdbx_description
1 polymer ?
#
loop_
_entity_poly.entity_id
_entity_poly.type
_entity_poly.pdbx_seq_one_letter_code
_entity_poly.pdbx_strand_id
1 'polypeptide(L)'
;MKDTHWISKFTIAVLIVGFVGGWLGSPGAYAEHGKPTAQKVADRDFPSIFQAWNKAEAGPGVTGNEVHDTAMHDLYFTSTQGLGLQWNDASPTNSDGDGLGTGFTSTSIAAATAKVQALHAENPNLVILTEIRYWAAWETYLPADHAWWKRKSDGSKIPAWQGEGMTIYYMDWDNAAFREHVANQAKAAVDTGLVDGIMIDCMAIDEFGDADADPNRVDLIARIRSKIGDKLLLINSNQLKRPNMAPYINGLYMEVWQSSTPEHMQLVSDTLKWAEEKTRSPKINALELWYDSNRNDLYKMRAVTTLSLTHGNGYALFADHNENPNPDHLHNWYDFWNADLGKPVAAGYQRADNELFQREFDKGTVIYNQKGNGTQTITFGQQRTRVSTGTTGTTFQVNDNDGDIFLYVGAPPNPLPGPAAAMQTDYYAASASSTQGNHNWYTQYTDGSAYTNMSWDNANNNLFRFSGQGISVFGEFGNNGGRIDLGGSYDAVLKWVAPAAGDIKIGASMRKEFGTDGDGVIVTVKKNNTVLWGPTLINGMTPTQLNLNQTVVAGDSILFIANKNNNLTGDQLRLRPFVKLYTGTTTPPPVTGNVALASKGATVTASTDNGVNFAASGAINGDRKGVNWGNGGGWSDGTSGAYPDWLQVNFGGNRTIEEIDVFTVQDNYAAPFELTPTMTFSQYGITAFDVQYWNGSAWATIPGGSVTGNDKVWRKFSFAPVTTDKIRVVVNNALNGYSRITELEAWTEPSPPPSSGSSESMFASVTGPQSQGDWTDKELGIVFSSSVAGKVTELKAYVASAAEAGAHTARIWKNSDGSLVGGPYTLNFSSTIGWQTFDIPDLNLLANTAYTLSISTGSDSGRYYAMKTNSMSSAGNNGSHLSWQAHAGVYGTTLGNRPTTQALYDANYMRDIVFVAN
;
A
#
# COMPACT_ATOMS: atom_id res chain seq x y z
N MET A 1 -63.87 27.25 8.08
CA MET A 1 -63.93 26.06 8.95
C MET A 1 -62.68 25.25 8.62
N LYS A 2 -61.51 25.61 9.18
CA LYS A 2 -60.88 25.10 10.43
C LYS A 2 -60.61 23.59 10.37
N ASP A 3 -59.36 23.14 10.11
CA ASP A 3 -58.24 22.92 11.08
C ASP A 3 -58.40 21.55 11.80
N THR A 4 -57.43 20.69 12.14
CA THR A 4 -55.95 20.64 12.14
C THR A 4 -55.46 19.24 12.63
N HIS A 5 -54.19 18.90 12.33
CA HIS A 5 -53.17 18.09 13.04
C HIS A 5 -53.50 16.99 14.06
N TRP A 6 -52.77 15.85 14.03
CA TRP A 6 -52.23 15.17 15.23
C TRP A 6 -50.85 14.51 14.98
N ILE A 7 -49.90 14.78 15.89
CA ILE A 7 -48.55 14.21 16.02
C ILE A 7 -48.43 13.52 17.41
N SER A 8 -47.65 12.45 17.46
CA SER A 8 -46.82 11.91 18.58
C SER A 8 -47.34 10.93 19.64
N LYS A 9 -46.77 9.71 19.56
CA LYS A 9 -45.86 8.99 20.51
C LYS A 9 -46.36 8.29 21.80
N PHE A 10 -45.78 7.07 21.92
CA PHE A 10 -45.41 6.22 23.07
C PHE A 10 -46.46 5.35 23.78
N THR A 11 -46.23 4.02 23.81
CA THR A 11 -46.02 3.20 25.03
C THR A 11 -45.42 1.81 24.69
N ILE A 12 -44.53 1.36 25.57
CA ILE A 12 -43.73 0.13 25.66
C ILE A 12 -44.61 -1.14 25.80
N ALA A 13 -44.20 -2.26 25.19
CA ALA A 13 -44.77 -3.58 25.48
C ALA A 13 -43.67 -4.63 25.71
N VAL A 14 -43.65 -5.15 26.94
CA VAL A 14 -42.94 -6.35 27.42
C VAL A 14 -43.59 -7.58 26.79
N LEU A 15 -42.80 -8.54 26.29
CA LEU A 15 -43.32 -9.79 25.71
C LEU A 15 -42.89 -10.99 26.55
N ILE A 16 -43.92 -11.71 27.02
CA ILE A 16 -43.89 -12.87 27.91
C ILE A 16 -43.55 -14.15 27.12
N VAL A 17 -42.73 -14.99 27.76
CA VAL A 17 -42.31 -16.33 27.31
C VAL A 17 -43.50 -17.30 27.25
N GLY A 18 -43.71 -17.92 26.08
CA GLY A 18 -44.65 -19.02 25.90
C GLY A 18 -43.92 -20.37 25.83
N PHE A 19 -44.15 -21.22 26.81
CA PHE A 19 -43.84 -22.66 26.78
C PHE A 19 -44.70 -23.36 25.71
N VAL A 20 -44.08 -24.13 24.82
CA VAL A 20 -44.73 -25.25 24.13
C VAL A 20 -43.78 -26.44 24.15
N GLY A 21 -44.21 -27.51 24.83
CA GLY A 21 -43.51 -28.78 24.86
C GLY A 21 -43.87 -29.69 23.69
N GLY A 22 -42.92 -30.54 23.32
CA GLY A 22 -43.17 -31.84 22.69
C GLY A 22 -42.78 -31.95 21.21
N TRP A 23 -41.53 -32.35 20.95
CA TRP A 23 -41.24 -33.36 19.94
C TRP A 23 -39.93 -34.07 20.29
N LEU A 24 -40.04 -35.35 20.64
CA LEU A 24 -38.91 -36.28 20.74
C LEU A 24 -38.46 -36.61 19.32
N GLY A 25 -37.44 -35.89 18.84
CA GLY A 25 -36.62 -36.25 17.68
C GLY A 25 -35.18 -36.43 18.16
N SER A 26 -34.43 -37.31 17.49
CA SER A 26 -33.01 -37.65 17.70
C SER A 26 -32.12 -36.46 18.12
N PRO A 27 -30.99 -36.65 18.82
CA PRO A 27 -30.08 -35.56 19.19
C PRO A 27 -29.47 -34.95 17.92
N GLY A 28 -30.20 -34.00 17.32
CA GLY A 28 -29.74 -33.15 16.24
C GLY A 28 -29.03 -31.97 16.86
N ALA A 29 -27.91 -31.58 16.24
CA ALA A 29 -27.10 -30.43 16.64
C ALA A 29 -27.97 -29.21 16.94
N TYR A 30 -27.67 -28.51 18.03
CA TYR A 30 -28.29 -27.23 18.33
C TYR A 30 -27.95 -26.23 17.22
N ALA A 31 -28.90 -25.38 16.82
CA ALA A 31 -28.66 -24.36 15.81
C ALA A 31 -27.57 -23.39 16.29
N GLU A 32 -26.67 -22.98 15.40
CA GLU A 32 -25.59 -22.04 15.72
C GLU A 32 -26.14 -20.71 16.25
N HIS A 33 -25.51 -20.18 17.30
CA HIS A 33 -25.81 -18.85 17.81
C HIS A 33 -25.00 -17.77 17.09
N GLY A 34 -25.73 -16.78 16.54
CA GLY A 34 -25.14 -15.59 15.90
C GLY A 34 -24.87 -15.75 14.40
N LYS A 35 -23.94 -14.93 13.88
CA LYS A 35 -23.51 -14.99 12.48
C LYS A 35 -22.73 -16.28 12.18
N PRO A 36 -22.70 -16.77 10.94
CA PRO A 36 -21.80 -17.86 10.54
C PRO A 36 -20.34 -17.53 10.88
N THR A 37 -19.58 -18.52 11.36
CA THR A 37 -18.18 -18.33 11.81
C THR A 37 -17.28 -17.64 10.78
N ALA A 38 -17.37 -18.02 9.50
CA ALA A 38 -16.59 -17.37 8.44
C ALA A 38 -16.93 -15.88 8.27
N GLN A 39 -18.19 -15.50 8.50
CA GLN A 39 -18.63 -14.12 8.45
C GLN A 39 -18.16 -13.34 9.68
N LYS A 40 -18.22 -13.93 10.89
CA LYS A 40 -17.62 -13.33 12.10
C LYS A 40 -16.15 -12.95 11.86
N VAL A 41 -15.39 -13.88 11.29
CA VAL A 41 -13.97 -13.68 10.95
C VAL A 41 -13.81 -12.56 9.90
N ALA A 42 -14.62 -12.50 8.85
CA ALA A 42 -14.50 -11.48 7.81
C ALA A 42 -14.98 -10.08 8.22
N ASP A 43 -16.04 -10.02 9.04
CA ASP A 43 -16.74 -8.79 9.40
C ASP A 43 -16.06 -8.01 10.53
N ARG A 44 -15.12 -8.61 11.29
CA ARG A 44 -14.40 -7.92 12.38
C ARG A 44 -13.62 -6.69 11.93
N ASP A 45 -13.47 -5.72 12.81
CA ASP A 45 -12.63 -4.56 12.55
C ASP A 45 -11.17 -4.82 12.99
N PHE A 46 -10.27 -3.90 12.65
CA PHE A 46 -8.85 -3.98 12.99
C PHE A 46 -8.42 -2.72 13.78
N PRO A 47 -7.49 -2.85 14.74
CA PRO A 47 -6.75 -4.06 15.10
C PRO A 47 -7.61 -5.08 15.85
N SER A 48 -7.32 -6.37 15.64
CA SER A 48 -8.11 -7.45 16.22
C SER A 48 -7.40 -8.10 17.41
N ILE A 49 -8.06 -8.11 18.55
CA ILE A 49 -7.50 -8.52 19.84
C ILE A 49 -8.21 -9.78 20.32
N PHE A 50 -7.47 -10.69 20.95
CA PHE A 50 -8.05 -11.91 21.53
C PHE A 50 -7.84 -12.01 23.03
N GLN A 51 -8.72 -12.78 23.67
CA GLN A 51 -8.64 -13.14 25.07
C GLN A 51 -8.29 -14.64 25.20
N ALA A 52 -7.14 -14.92 25.83
CA ALA A 52 -6.69 -16.26 26.18
C ALA A 52 -7.07 -16.57 27.64
N TRP A 53 -8.16 -17.31 27.85
CA TRP A 53 -8.76 -17.67 29.13
C TRP A 53 -9.16 -16.48 30.03
N ASN A 54 -8.18 -15.73 30.54
CA ASN A 54 -8.33 -14.69 31.55
C ASN A 54 -8.59 -13.31 30.94
N LYS A 55 -9.36 -12.51 31.67
CA LYS A 55 -9.92 -11.23 31.20
C LYS A 55 -8.92 -10.08 31.23
N ALA A 56 -9.24 -9.01 30.48
CA ALA A 56 -8.63 -7.70 30.68
C ALA A 56 -8.93 -7.16 32.09
N GLU A 57 -7.94 -6.59 32.76
CA GLU A 57 -8.09 -6.09 34.15
C GLU A 57 -8.23 -4.58 34.27
N ALA A 58 -7.63 -3.84 33.34
CA ALA A 58 -7.62 -2.39 33.36
C ALA A 58 -7.46 -1.83 31.95
N GLY A 59 -7.88 -0.58 31.75
CA GLY A 59 -7.75 0.10 30.47
C GLY A 59 -9.01 0.87 30.09
N PRO A 60 -8.99 1.56 28.94
CA PRO A 60 -10.12 2.33 28.46
C PRO A 60 -11.24 1.36 28.03
N GLY A 61 -12.43 1.55 28.60
CA GLY A 61 -13.60 0.72 28.32
C GLY A 61 -13.77 -0.48 29.26
N VAL A 62 -12.72 -0.92 29.97
CA VAL A 62 -12.83 -2.03 30.93
C VAL A 62 -13.71 -1.63 32.12
N THR A 63 -14.72 -2.43 32.41
CA THR A 63 -15.75 -2.12 33.43
C THR A 63 -15.71 -3.05 34.63
N GLY A 64 -15.04 -4.20 34.53
CA GLY A 64 -15.10 -5.29 35.49
C GLY A 64 -16.29 -6.24 35.26
N ASN A 65 -17.16 -5.95 34.28
CA ASN A 65 -18.23 -6.84 33.85
C ASN A 65 -17.67 -7.88 32.88
N GLU A 66 -17.75 -9.16 33.26
CA GLU A 66 -17.18 -10.26 32.48
C GLU A 66 -17.69 -10.35 31.03
N VAL A 67 -18.99 -10.12 30.80
CA VAL A 67 -19.57 -10.19 29.45
C VAL A 67 -19.03 -9.04 28.60
N HIS A 68 -19.09 -7.82 29.13
CA HIS A 68 -18.62 -6.63 28.42
C HIS A 68 -17.12 -6.72 28.11
N ASP A 69 -16.31 -6.97 29.14
CA ASP A 69 -14.85 -6.97 29.03
C ASP A 69 -14.38 -8.10 28.08
N THR A 70 -15.08 -9.24 28.04
CA THR A 70 -14.81 -10.31 27.06
C THR A 70 -15.25 -9.89 25.65
N ALA A 71 -16.42 -9.28 25.50
CA ALA A 71 -16.97 -8.87 24.20
C ALA A 71 -16.17 -7.75 23.52
N MET A 72 -15.32 -7.03 24.24
CA MET A 72 -14.35 -6.11 23.64
C MET A 72 -13.38 -6.80 22.67
N HIS A 73 -13.16 -8.12 22.83
CA HIS A 73 -12.28 -8.93 21.98
C HIS A 73 -13.02 -9.47 20.75
N ASP A 74 -12.27 -9.88 19.72
CA ASP A 74 -12.81 -10.52 18.51
C ASP A 74 -12.64 -12.05 18.51
N LEU A 75 -11.74 -12.56 19.33
CA LEU A 75 -11.55 -13.99 19.59
C LEU A 75 -11.46 -14.21 21.09
N TYR A 76 -12.22 -15.17 21.59
CA TYR A 76 -12.18 -15.62 22.96
C TYR A 76 -12.04 -17.12 22.98
N PHE A 77 -11.00 -17.63 23.64
CA PHE A 77 -10.93 -19.05 23.95
C PHE A 77 -10.73 -19.26 25.45
N THR A 78 -11.38 -20.29 25.97
CA THR A 78 -11.36 -20.63 27.40
C THR A 78 -11.67 -22.11 27.61
N SER A 79 -11.54 -22.62 28.83
CA SER A 79 -11.96 -23.98 29.16
C SER A 79 -13.49 -24.14 29.02
N THR A 80 -13.97 -25.38 28.94
CA THR A 80 -15.42 -25.64 28.93
C THR A 80 -16.10 -25.02 30.16
N GLN A 81 -15.44 -25.07 31.32
CA GLN A 81 -15.91 -24.44 32.55
C GLN A 81 -15.94 -22.91 32.46
N GLY A 82 -14.97 -22.28 31.80
CA GLY A 82 -14.98 -20.83 31.57
C GLY A 82 -16.21 -20.35 30.79
N LEU A 83 -16.75 -21.18 29.90
CA LEU A 83 -18.04 -20.93 29.23
C LEU A 83 -19.27 -21.23 30.10
N GLY A 84 -19.06 -21.83 31.27
CA GLY A 84 -20.13 -22.32 32.15
C GLY A 84 -20.66 -23.70 31.76
N LEU A 85 -20.00 -24.42 30.85
CA LEU A 85 -20.34 -25.79 30.48
C LEU A 85 -19.80 -26.78 31.52
N GLN A 86 -20.64 -27.72 31.94
CA GLN A 86 -20.28 -28.76 32.91
C GLN A 86 -20.45 -30.13 32.27
N TRP A 87 -19.38 -30.91 32.28
CA TRP A 87 -19.43 -32.28 31.78
C TRP A 87 -20.44 -33.12 32.56
N ASN A 88 -21.05 -34.09 31.90
CA ASN A 88 -22.07 -34.97 32.48
C ASN A 88 -21.52 -35.95 33.53
N ASP A 89 -20.21 -36.05 33.67
CA ASP A 89 -19.49 -36.81 34.70
C ASP A 89 -18.91 -35.90 35.81
N ALA A 90 -19.22 -34.60 35.80
CA ALA A 90 -18.68 -33.68 36.80
C ALA A 90 -19.09 -34.05 38.22
N SER A 91 -18.08 -34.10 39.11
CA SER A 91 -18.22 -34.33 40.54
C SER A 91 -18.30 -32.99 41.30
N PRO A 92 -18.95 -32.92 42.48
CA PRO A 92 -18.93 -31.71 43.32
C PRO A 92 -17.54 -31.20 43.68
N THR A 93 -16.51 -32.06 43.61
CA THR A 93 -15.11 -31.73 43.90
C THR A 93 -14.27 -31.49 42.66
N ASN A 94 -14.83 -31.64 41.45
CA ASN A 94 -14.11 -31.47 40.19
C ASN A 94 -15.06 -30.95 39.10
N SER A 95 -15.10 -29.62 38.97
CA SER A 95 -15.96 -28.92 38.01
C SER A 95 -15.49 -29.07 36.54
N ASP A 96 -14.25 -29.49 36.31
CA ASP A 96 -13.69 -29.81 34.98
C ASP A 96 -14.15 -31.19 34.45
N GLY A 97 -14.93 -31.94 35.24
CA GLY A 97 -15.29 -33.34 34.92
C GLY A 97 -14.21 -34.32 35.37
N ASP A 98 -14.58 -35.57 35.59
CA ASP A 98 -13.64 -36.66 35.90
C ASP A 98 -13.01 -37.23 34.61
N GLY A 99 -12.82 -36.38 33.59
CA GLY A 99 -12.13 -36.66 32.32
C GLY A 99 -12.81 -37.69 31.43
N LEU A 100 -13.91 -38.31 31.87
CA LEU A 100 -14.66 -39.36 31.18
C LEU A 100 -15.95 -38.84 30.53
N GLY A 101 -16.26 -37.56 30.73
CA GLY A 101 -17.44 -36.91 30.21
C GLY A 101 -17.56 -37.02 28.70
N THR A 102 -18.74 -37.36 28.23
CA THR A 102 -19.04 -37.54 26.79
C THR A 102 -20.01 -36.47 26.26
N GLY A 103 -20.41 -35.54 27.11
CA GLY A 103 -21.34 -34.45 26.81
C GLY A 103 -21.56 -33.56 28.03
N PHE A 104 -22.42 -32.55 27.90
CA PHE A 104 -22.65 -31.56 28.95
C PHE A 104 -24.05 -31.70 29.57
N THR A 105 -24.19 -31.25 30.81
CA THR A 105 -25.51 -31.23 31.48
C THR A 105 -26.42 -30.21 30.80
N SER A 106 -27.72 -30.52 30.67
CA SER A 106 -28.68 -29.62 30.01
C SER A 106 -28.80 -28.26 30.70
N THR A 107 -28.67 -28.23 32.04
CA THR A 107 -28.65 -26.97 32.82
C THR A 107 -27.45 -26.10 32.47
N SER A 108 -26.25 -26.70 32.32
CA SER A 108 -25.05 -25.96 31.94
C SER A 108 -25.12 -25.42 30.52
N ILE A 109 -25.68 -26.20 29.57
CA ILE A 109 -25.93 -25.74 28.20
C ILE A 109 -26.86 -24.52 28.20
N ALA A 110 -27.95 -24.53 28.98
CA ALA A 110 -28.87 -23.40 29.08
C ALA A 110 -28.22 -22.14 29.66
N ALA A 111 -27.39 -22.28 30.70
CA ALA A 111 -26.66 -21.17 31.30
C ALA A 111 -25.60 -20.59 30.33
N ALA A 112 -24.82 -21.46 29.69
CA ALA A 112 -23.83 -21.07 28.68
C ALA A 112 -24.49 -20.41 27.46
N THR A 113 -25.68 -20.87 27.06
CA THR A 113 -26.48 -20.23 26.00
C THR A 113 -26.79 -18.77 26.33
N ALA A 114 -27.24 -18.49 27.56
CA ALA A 114 -27.51 -17.11 27.98
C ALA A 114 -26.25 -16.24 27.97
N LYS A 115 -25.10 -16.79 28.42
CA LYS A 115 -23.81 -16.09 28.38
C LYS A 115 -23.36 -15.77 26.94
N VAL A 116 -23.39 -16.76 26.04
CA VAL A 116 -23.01 -16.59 24.63
C VAL A 116 -23.94 -15.60 23.91
N GLN A 117 -25.25 -15.63 24.19
CA GLN A 117 -26.18 -14.65 23.64
C GLN A 117 -25.87 -13.23 24.12
N ALA A 118 -25.51 -13.05 25.39
CA ALA A 118 -25.12 -11.75 25.92
C ALA A 118 -23.82 -11.25 25.28
N LEU A 119 -22.82 -12.13 25.11
CA LEU A 119 -21.58 -11.81 24.40
C LEU A 119 -21.84 -11.37 22.95
N HIS A 120 -22.64 -12.11 22.19
CA HIS A 120 -22.97 -11.77 20.81
C HIS A 120 -23.90 -10.55 20.67
N ALA A 121 -24.64 -10.20 21.71
CA ALA A 121 -25.41 -8.96 21.73
C ALA A 121 -24.51 -7.72 21.78
N GLU A 122 -23.35 -7.82 22.45
CA GLU A 122 -22.37 -6.74 22.51
C GLU A 122 -21.37 -6.79 21.34
N ASN A 123 -20.89 -7.98 20.98
CA ASN A 123 -20.04 -8.20 19.80
C ASN A 123 -20.58 -9.33 18.91
N PRO A 124 -21.33 -9.01 17.84
CA PRO A 124 -21.90 -10.00 16.94
C PRO A 124 -20.86 -10.76 16.09
N ASN A 125 -19.60 -10.29 16.09
CA ASN A 125 -18.49 -10.89 15.36
C ASN A 125 -17.53 -11.69 16.28
N LEU A 126 -17.79 -11.78 17.59
CA LEU A 126 -16.93 -12.52 18.52
C LEU A 126 -16.88 -14.01 18.16
N VAL A 127 -15.67 -14.50 17.88
CA VAL A 127 -15.36 -15.91 17.69
C VAL A 127 -15.09 -16.55 19.05
N ILE A 128 -15.80 -17.64 19.37
CA ILE A 128 -15.66 -18.34 20.65
C ILE A 128 -15.11 -19.74 20.42
N LEU A 129 -13.96 -20.07 20.99
CA LEU A 129 -13.43 -21.45 21.02
C LEU A 129 -13.45 -21.97 22.45
N THR A 130 -13.45 -23.30 22.60
CA THR A 130 -13.21 -23.92 23.90
C THR A 130 -12.04 -24.89 23.85
N GLU A 131 -11.25 -24.89 24.92
CA GLU A 131 -10.14 -25.81 25.10
C GLU A 131 -10.65 -27.22 25.43
N ILE A 132 -10.08 -28.23 24.76
CA ILE A 132 -10.23 -29.64 25.15
C ILE A 132 -8.88 -30.18 25.60
N ARG A 133 -8.84 -30.65 26.84
CA ARG A 133 -7.63 -31.12 27.51
C ARG A 133 -7.12 -32.42 26.89
N TYR A 134 -5.84 -32.45 26.50
CA TYR A 134 -5.19 -33.67 26.01
C TYR A 134 -3.80 -33.91 26.61
N TRP A 135 -3.08 -32.84 27.00
CA TRP A 135 -1.65 -32.91 27.30
C TRP A 135 -1.37 -33.38 28.72
N ALA A 136 -1.89 -32.65 29.72
CA ALA A 136 -1.72 -32.98 31.13
C ALA A 136 -2.94 -32.54 31.96
N ALA A 137 -3.14 -33.21 33.09
CA ALA A 137 -4.29 -32.96 33.95
C ALA A 137 -3.99 -33.10 35.45
N TRP A 138 -4.85 -32.51 36.26
CA TRP A 138 -4.85 -32.66 37.72
C TRP A 138 -5.03 -34.13 38.12
N GLU A 139 -4.46 -34.54 39.25
CA GLU A 139 -4.57 -35.92 39.75
C GLU A 139 -6.00 -36.46 39.83
N THR A 140 -6.97 -35.59 40.12
CA THR A 140 -8.39 -35.92 40.25
C THR A 140 -9.13 -35.99 38.91
N TYR A 141 -8.47 -35.66 37.81
CA TYR A 141 -9.10 -35.62 36.48
C TYR A 141 -9.44 -37.01 35.93
N LEU A 142 -8.84 -38.08 36.44
CA LEU A 142 -9.20 -39.46 36.12
C LEU A 142 -8.98 -40.31 37.37
N PRO A 143 -9.62 -41.50 37.49
CA PRO A 143 -9.26 -42.48 38.50
C PRO A 143 -7.75 -42.73 38.54
N ALA A 144 -7.18 -42.88 39.74
CA ALA A 144 -5.73 -42.89 39.95
C ALA A 144 -5.00 -44.02 39.16
N ASP A 145 -5.69 -45.12 38.88
CA ASP A 145 -5.22 -46.30 38.15
C ASP A 145 -5.65 -46.33 36.67
N HIS A 146 -6.32 -45.28 36.17
CA HIS A 146 -6.81 -45.24 34.79
C HIS A 146 -5.66 -45.42 33.78
N ALA A 147 -5.96 -46.13 32.68
CA ALA A 147 -5.00 -46.47 31.63
C ALA A 147 -4.61 -45.28 30.72
N TRP A 148 -5.23 -44.11 30.92
CA TRP A 148 -4.94 -42.89 30.17
C TRP A 148 -3.98 -41.95 30.90
N TRP A 149 -3.48 -42.35 32.08
CA TRP A 149 -2.33 -41.69 32.68
C TRP A 149 -1.05 -42.18 32.02
N LYS A 150 -0.19 -41.26 31.57
CA LYS A 150 1.14 -41.64 31.09
C LYS A 150 2.01 -42.05 32.27
N ARG A 151 2.69 -43.20 32.15
CA ARG A 151 3.41 -43.83 33.26
C ARG A 151 4.84 -44.20 32.89
N LYS A 152 5.71 -44.19 33.90
CA LYS A 152 7.05 -44.79 33.81
C LYS A 152 6.95 -46.31 33.81
N SER A 153 8.05 -46.98 33.52
CA SER A 153 8.15 -48.45 33.55
C SER A 153 7.84 -49.07 34.92
N ASP A 154 7.93 -48.31 36.01
CA ASP A 154 7.59 -48.75 37.38
C ASP A 154 6.09 -48.57 37.73
N GLY A 155 5.28 -48.07 36.79
CA GLY A 155 3.84 -47.84 36.97
C GLY A 155 3.48 -46.49 37.61
N SER A 156 4.45 -45.68 38.04
CA SER A 156 4.20 -44.33 38.54
C SER A 156 3.79 -43.37 37.42
N LYS A 157 2.89 -42.42 37.72
CA LYS A 157 2.48 -41.37 36.77
C LYS A 157 3.66 -40.43 36.48
N ILE A 158 3.76 -39.94 35.25
CA ILE A 158 4.78 -38.96 34.87
C ILE A 158 4.26 -37.55 35.17
N PRO A 159 4.90 -36.78 36.08
CA PRO A 159 4.53 -35.40 36.33
C PRO A 159 4.88 -34.52 35.13
N ALA A 160 3.94 -33.68 34.68
CA ALA A 160 4.14 -32.77 33.56
C ALA A 160 4.64 -31.40 33.99
N TRP A 161 4.11 -30.89 35.09
CA TRP A 161 4.53 -29.63 35.67
C TRP A 161 4.32 -29.65 37.18
N GLN A 162 5.26 -29.00 37.87
CA GLN A 162 5.29 -28.86 39.33
C GLN A 162 5.55 -27.40 39.66
N GLY A 163 4.49 -26.61 39.77
CA GLY A 163 4.52 -25.21 40.16
C GLY A 163 3.24 -24.81 40.88
N GLU A 164 3.24 -23.63 41.50
CA GLU A 164 2.07 -23.05 42.20
C GLU A 164 1.43 -23.94 43.29
N GLY A 165 2.21 -24.84 43.90
CA GLY A 165 1.72 -25.75 44.93
C GLY A 165 0.84 -26.89 44.38
N MET A 166 0.86 -27.13 43.07
CA MET A 166 0.09 -28.19 42.42
C MET A 166 0.98 -29.07 41.54
N THR A 167 0.52 -30.29 41.24
CA THR A 167 1.19 -31.21 40.30
C THR A 167 0.16 -31.73 39.31
N ILE A 168 0.44 -31.52 38.02
CA ILE A 168 -0.32 -32.12 36.92
C ILE A 168 0.49 -33.28 36.32
N TYR A 169 -0.21 -34.25 35.75
CA TYR A 169 0.37 -35.47 35.20
C TYR A 169 0.05 -35.58 33.71
N TYR A 170 1.00 -36.09 32.92
CA TYR A 170 0.80 -36.30 31.50
C TYR A 170 -0.31 -37.32 31.23
N MET A 171 -1.11 -37.03 30.21
CA MET A 171 -2.08 -37.97 29.66
C MET A 171 -1.40 -38.84 28.61
N ASP A 172 -1.88 -40.07 28.45
CA ASP A 172 -1.31 -41.04 27.52
C ASP A 172 -1.89 -40.89 26.12
N TRP A 173 -1.43 -39.88 25.37
CA TRP A 173 -1.79 -39.72 23.96
C TRP A 173 -1.29 -40.86 23.07
N ASP A 174 -0.44 -41.78 23.53
CA ASP A 174 -0.08 -43.00 22.78
C ASP A 174 -1.24 -44.00 22.76
N ASN A 175 -2.14 -43.90 23.74
CA ASN A 175 -3.37 -44.68 23.80
C ASN A 175 -4.40 -44.20 22.78
N ALA A 176 -4.69 -45.03 21.77
CA ALA A 176 -5.65 -44.68 20.71
C ALA A 176 -7.08 -44.44 21.22
N ALA A 177 -7.50 -45.11 22.31
CA ALA A 177 -8.82 -44.90 22.90
C ALA A 177 -8.92 -43.53 23.59
N PHE A 178 -7.84 -43.06 24.21
CA PHE A 178 -7.78 -41.71 24.76
C PHE A 178 -7.88 -40.65 23.65
N ARG A 179 -7.11 -40.81 22.56
CA ARG A 179 -7.20 -39.87 21.42
C ARG A 179 -8.59 -39.79 20.81
N GLU A 180 -9.26 -40.94 20.68
CA GLU A 180 -10.64 -41.00 20.20
C GLU A 180 -11.61 -40.31 21.19
N HIS A 181 -11.40 -40.47 22.49
CA HIS A 181 -12.20 -39.81 23.52
C HIS A 181 -12.07 -38.28 23.47
N VAL A 182 -10.85 -37.75 23.38
CA VAL A 182 -10.59 -36.31 23.22
C VAL A 182 -11.30 -35.77 21.96
N ALA A 183 -11.25 -36.50 20.86
CA ALA A 183 -11.95 -36.10 19.62
C ALA A 183 -13.48 -36.13 19.77
N ASN A 184 -14.03 -37.04 20.57
CA ASN A 184 -15.46 -37.07 20.87
C ASN A 184 -15.89 -35.95 21.83
N GLN A 185 -15.03 -35.54 22.78
CA GLN A 185 -15.27 -34.38 23.63
C GLN A 185 -15.28 -33.08 22.81
N ALA A 186 -14.34 -32.91 21.88
CA ALA A 186 -14.34 -31.81 20.92
C ALA A 186 -15.64 -31.76 20.10
N LYS A 187 -16.13 -32.92 19.64
CA LYS A 187 -17.44 -33.00 18.99
C LYS A 187 -18.58 -32.59 19.89
N ALA A 188 -18.61 -33.08 21.13
CA ALA A 188 -19.66 -32.76 22.08
C ALA A 188 -19.75 -31.25 22.36
N ALA A 189 -18.61 -30.56 22.44
CA ALA A 189 -18.55 -29.11 22.58
C ALA A 189 -19.13 -28.39 21.35
N VAL A 190 -18.72 -28.79 20.15
CA VAL A 190 -19.26 -28.23 18.90
C VAL A 190 -20.77 -28.48 18.74
N ASP A 191 -21.25 -29.68 19.09
CA ASP A 191 -22.64 -30.06 18.95
C ASP A 191 -23.59 -29.22 19.83
N THR A 192 -23.07 -28.54 20.86
CA THR A 192 -23.84 -27.57 21.66
C THR A 192 -24.29 -26.35 20.86
N GLY A 193 -23.66 -26.05 19.72
CA GLY A 193 -23.93 -24.84 18.92
C GLY A 193 -23.42 -23.53 19.53
N LEU A 194 -22.72 -23.60 20.67
CA LEU A 194 -22.25 -22.43 21.44
C LEU A 194 -20.85 -21.94 21.06
N VAL A 195 -20.05 -22.81 20.43
CA VAL A 195 -18.66 -22.51 20.05
C VAL A 195 -18.49 -22.53 18.53
N ASP A 196 -17.61 -21.66 18.05
CA ASP A 196 -17.15 -21.59 16.67
C ASP A 196 -16.07 -22.65 16.37
N GLY A 197 -15.47 -23.24 17.40
CA GLY A 197 -14.47 -24.29 17.26
C GLY A 197 -13.77 -24.69 18.56
N ILE A 198 -12.63 -25.36 18.39
CA ILE A 198 -11.87 -25.99 19.47
C ILE A 198 -10.45 -25.43 19.51
N MET A 199 -9.95 -25.25 20.73
CA MET A 199 -8.56 -24.94 21.02
C MET A 199 -7.89 -26.18 21.64
N ILE A 200 -6.67 -26.50 21.21
CA ILE A 200 -5.86 -27.55 21.84
C ILE A 200 -4.55 -26.94 22.31
N ASP A 201 -4.37 -26.90 23.62
CA ASP A 201 -3.20 -26.29 24.26
C ASP A 201 -1.99 -27.23 24.30
N CYS A 202 -0.77 -26.69 24.41
CA CYS A 202 0.48 -27.44 24.53
C CYS A 202 0.81 -28.37 23.34
N MET A 203 0.71 -27.90 22.09
CA MET A 203 1.29 -28.56 20.90
C MET A 203 2.69 -28.00 20.61
N ALA A 204 3.55 -27.96 21.63
CA ALA A 204 4.91 -27.41 21.63
C ALA A 204 5.99 -28.52 21.59
N ILE A 205 7.25 -28.17 21.85
CA ILE A 205 8.29 -29.15 22.19
C ILE A 205 8.21 -29.40 23.70
N ASP A 206 8.21 -30.67 24.11
CA ASP A 206 8.27 -31.07 25.52
C ASP A 206 9.28 -32.20 25.74
N GLU A 207 9.27 -32.81 26.92
CA GLU A 207 10.19 -33.89 27.29
C GLU A 207 10.07 -35.16 26.43
N PHE A 208 8.98 -35.31 25.68
CA PHE A 208 8.77 -36.41 24.72
C PHE A 208 9.15 -36.04 23.28
N GLY A 209 9.61 -34.82 23.06
CA GLY A 209 10.08 -34.32 21.76
C GLY A 209 9.12 -33.31 21.12
N ASP A 210 9.26 -33.14 19.82
CA ASP A 210 8.42 -32.21 19.05
C ASP A 210 7.04 -32.83 18.77
N ALA A 211 5.97 -32.19 19.26
CA ALA A 211 4.60 -32.62 19.05
C ALA A 211 4.24 -32.82 17.57
N ASP A 212 4.80 -32.02 16.65
CA ASP A 212 4.51 -32.13 15.21
C ASP A 212 5.21 -33.34 14.57
N ALA A 213 6.27 -33.85 15.19
CA ALA A 213 6.97 -35.05 14.75
C ALA A 213 6.39 -36.34 15.37
N ASP A 214 5.56 -36.23 16.42
CA ASP A 214 4.90 -37.37 17.06
C ASP A 214 3.67 -37.81 16.25
N PRO A 215 3.67 -39.01 15.65
CA PRO A 215 2.56 -39.48 14.82
C PRO A 215 1.25 -39.65 15.60
N ASN A 216 1.29 -39.90 16.92
CA ASN A 216 0.09 -40.04 17.74
C ASN A 216 -0.56 -38.69 18.00
N ARG A 217 0.23 -37.62 18.19
CA ARG A 217 -0.30 -36.25 18.33
C ARG A 217 -0.85 -35.72 17.01
N VAL A 218 -0.20 -36.02 15.89
CA VAL A 218 -0.75 -35.71 14.55
C VAL A 218 -2.06 -36.48 14.31
N ASP A 219 -2.12 -37.77 14.68
CA ASP A 219 -3.36 -38.58 14.61
C ASP A 219 -4.48 -38.00 15.49
N LEU A 220 -4.17 -37.50 16.70
CA LEU A 220 -5.14 -36.81 17.56
C LEU A 220 -5.78 -35.60 16.85
N ILE A 221 -4.95 -34.71 16.28
CA ILE A 221 -5.43 -33.52 15.57
C ILE A 221 -6.27 -33.91 14.34
N ALA A 222 -5.84 -34.93 13.59
CA ALA A 222 -6.60 -35.45 12.45
C ALA A 222 -7.97 -36.02 12.87
N ARG A 223 -8.04 -36.75 14.00
CA ARG A 223 -9.30 -37.26 14.56
C ARG A 223 -10.24 -36.13 14.95
N ILE A 224 -9.75 -35.14 15.71
CA ILE A 224 -10.53 -33.96 16.10
C ILE A 224 -11.12 -33.30 14.85
N ARG A 225 -10.29 -33.02 13.83
CA ARG A 225 -10.76 -32.45 12.57
C ARG A 225 -11.88 -33.27 11.93
N SER A 226 -11.74 -34.60 11.88
CA SER A 226 -12.79 -35.45 11.29
C SER A 226 -14.14 -35.35 12.01
N LYS A 227 -14.11 -35.06 13.32
CA LYS A 227 -15.31 -35.03 14.18
C LYS A 227 -15.99 -33.67 14.20
N ILE A 228 -15.24 -32.58 14.12
CA ILE A 228 -15.76 -31.21 14.19
C ILE A 228 -16.08 -30.61 12.80
N GLY A 229 -15.67 -31.27 11.71
CA GLY A 229 -15.96 -30.84 10.35
C GLY A 229 -15.27 -29.52 10.00
N ASP A 230 -16.04 -28.54 9.52
CA ASP A 230 -15.54 -27.23 9.09
C ASP A 230 -15.38 -26.20 10.21
N LYS A 231 -15.66 -26.58 11.47
CA LYS A 231 -15.44 -25.72 12.64
C LYS A 231 -13.97 -25.37 12.82
N LEU A 232 -13.71 -24.28 13.53
CA LEU A 232 -12.34 -23.81 13.75
C LEU A 232 -11.56 -24.79 14.63
N LEU A 233 -10.28 -24.98 14.32
CA LEU A 233 -9.33 -25.69 15.17
C LEU A 233 -8.06 -24.84 15.33
N LEU A 234 -7.81 -24.39 16.55
CA LEU A 234 -6.62 -23.63 16.94
C LEU A 234 -5.74 -24.53 17.81
N ILE A 235 -4.42 -24.48 17.63
CA ILE A 235 -3.48 -25.20 18.49
C ILE A 235 -2.42 -24.26 19.06
N ASN A 236 -2.02 -24.44 20.32
CA ASN A 236 -0.88 -23.72 20.88
C ASN A 236 0.43 -24.32 20.37
N SER A 237 1.19 -23.58 19.59
CA SER A 237 2.48 -24.02 19.07
C SER A 237 3.68 -23.30 19.68
N ASN A 238 3.45 -22.41 20.64
CA ASN A 238 4.38 -21.32 20.95
C ASN A 238 4.83 -20.64 19.64
N GLN A 239 6.10 -20.28 19.51
CA GLN A 239 6.68 -19.67 18.30
C GLN A 239 6.99 -20.64 17.13
N LEU A 240 6.58 -21.91 17.18
CA LEU A 240 7.03 -22.95 16.24
C LEU A 240 6.03 -23.26 15.09
N LYS A 241 6.57 -23.64 13.94
CA LYS A 241 5.78 -24.13 12.78
C LYS A 241 5.29 -25.56 13.02
N ARG A 242 4.17 -25.91 12.40
CA ARG A 242 3.50 -27.22 12.55
C ARG A 242 3.12 -27.86 11.21
N PRO A 243 4.08 -28.16 10.32
CA PRO A 243 3.81 -28.66 8.97
C PRO A 243 2.97 -29.93 8.89
N ASN A 244 3.12 -30.88 9.82
CA ASN A 244 2.35 -32.12 9.79
C ASN A 244 0.90 -31.92 10.27
N MET A 245 0.67 -30.96 11.18
CA MET A 245 -0.67 -30.60 11.66
C MET A 245 -1.38 -29.54 10.80
N ALA A 246 -0.64 -28.77 9.99
CA ALA A 246 -1.17 -27.66 9.16
C ALA A 246 -2.43 -28.00 8.34
N PRO A 247 -2.54 -29.18 7.68
CA PRO A 247 -3.71 -29.53 6.88
C PRO A 247 -5.03 -29.62 7.66
N TYR A 248 -4.95 -29.72 8.98
CA TYR A 248 -6.07 -29.96 9.89
C TYR A 248 -6.47 -28.74 10.72
N ILE A 249 -5.64 -27.70 10.79
CA ILE A 249 -5.84 -26.57 11.70
C ILE A 249 -6.17 -25.28 10.94
N ASN A 250 -6.85 -24.35 11.60
CA ASN A 250 -7.22 -23.03 11.08
C ASN A 250 -6.25 -21.93 11.51
N GLY A 251 -5.36 -22.21 12.45
CA GLY A 251 -4.36 -21.25 12.89
C GLY A 251 -3.49 -21.80 14.02
N LEU A 252 -2.52 -20.98 14.41
CA LEU A 252 -1.68 -21.20 15.58
C LEU A 252 -2.03 -20.17 16.66
N TYR A 253 -2.15 -20.62 17.90
CA TYR A 253 -1.92 -19.78 19.06
C TYR A 253 -0.41 -19.79 19.32
N MET A 254 0.19 -18.61 19.20
CA MET A 254 1.62 -18.40 19.34
C MET A 254 1.88 -17.66 20.65
N GLU A 255 2.05 -18.44 21.72
CA GLU A 255 2.44 -17.95 23.04
C GLU A 255 3.95 -17.67 23.06
N VAL A 256 4.33 -16.41 22.84
CA VAL A 256 5.74 -16.01 22.69
C VAL A 256 6.30 -15.48 24.01
N TRP A 257 7.07 -16.35 24.67
CA TRP A 257 7.83 -16.02 25.88
C TRP A 257 9.27 -15.56 25.55
N GLN A 258 9.82 -15.96 24.41
CA GLN A 258 11.17 -15.55 23.97
C GLN A 258 11.10 -14.44 22.92
N SER A 259 11.46 -13.22 23.31
CA SER A 259 11.51 -12.05 22.41
C SER A 259 12.71 -11.12 22.63
N SER A 260 13.67 -11.59 23.42
CA SER A 260 14.83 -10.81 23.82
C SER A 260 15.85 -10.59 22.70
N THR A 261 15.84 -11.40 21.63
CA THR A 261 16.82 -11.33 20.54
C THR A 261 16.17 -11.11 19.16
N PRO A 262 16.89 -10.51 18.18
CA PRO A 262 16.44 -10.42 16.79
C PRO A 262 16.05 -11.77 16.18
N GLU A 263 16.79 -12.83 16.48
CA GLU A 263 16.57 -14.16 15.91
C GLU A 263 15.24 -14.76 16.37
N HIS A 264 14.88 -14.57 17.65
CA HIS A 264 13.59 -15.01 18.17
C HIS A 264 12.43 -14.24 17.55
N MET A 265 12.55 -12.92 17.41
CA MET A 265 11.50 -12.12 16.75
C MET A 265 11.36 -12.45 15.25
N GLN A 266 12.46 -12.79 14.59
CA GLN A 266 12.42 -13.28 13.20
C GLN A 266 11.71 -14.63 13.11
N LEU A 267 12.00 -15.57 14.03
CA LEU A 267 11.29 -16.85 14.10
C LEU A 267 9.77 -16.65 14.25
N VAL A 268 9.34 -15.74 15.13
CA VAL A 268 7.93 -15.39 15.31
C VAL A 268 7.31 -14.84 14.02
N SER A 269 7.97 -13.87 13.38
CA SER A 269 7.55 -13.31 12.08
C SER A 269 7.40 -14.39 11.01
N ASP A 270 8.38 -15.30 10.91
CA ASP A 270 8.43 -16.37 9.92
C ASP A 270 7.37 -17.45 10.18
N THR A 271 7.12 -17.77 11.44
CA THR A 271 6.07 -18.73 11.83
C THR A 271 4.70 -18.17 11.54
N LEU A 272 4.43 -16.89 11.84
CA LEU A 272 3.15 -16.27 11.54
C LEU A 272 2.87 -16.22 10.03
N LYS A 273 3.84 -15.76 9.21
CA LYS A 273 3.73 -15.79 7.73
C LYS A 273 3.47 -17.20 7.22
N TRP A 274 4.22 -18.18 7.73
CA TRP A 274 4.03 -19.58 7.36
C TRP A 274 2.62 -20.07 7.71
N ALA A 275 2.10 -19.73 8.88
CA ALA A 275 0.75 -20.13 9.29
C ALA A 275 -0.31 -19.48 8.39
N GLU A 276 -0.12 -18.20 8.05
CA GLU A 276 -0.95 -17.49 7.08
C GLU A 276 -0.89 -18.09 5.66
N GLU A 277 0.08 -18.94 5.33
CA GLU A 277 0.12 -19.64 4.04
C GLU A 277 -0.39 -21.08 4.11
N LYS A 278 -0.12 -21.78 5.21
CA LYS A 278 -0.23 -23.25 5.27
C LYS A 278 -1.44 -23.78 6.02
N THR A 279 -2.10 -22.96 6.86
CA THR A 279 -3.28 -23.39 7.60
C THR A 279 -4.58 -23.21 6.80
N ARG A 280 -5.64 -23.87 7.24
CA ARG A 280 -6.96 -23.85 6.60
C ARG A 280 -7.65 -22.50 6.78
N SER A 281 -8.45 -22.11 5.79
CA SER A 281 -9.39 -20.99 5.93
C SER A 281 -10.68 -21.43 6.67
N PRO A 282 -11.36 -20.53 7.41
CA PRO A 282 -10.91 -19.18 7.77
C PRO A 282 -9.70 -19.23 8.71
N LYS A 283 -8.77 -18.29 8.55
CA LYS A 283 -7.52 -18.25 9.32
C LYS A 283 -7.71 -17.46 10.62
N ILE A 284 -7.21 -18.01 11.72
CA ILE A 284 -7.38 -17.46 13.06
C ILE A 284 -6.08 -17.51 13.88
N ASN A 285 -4.93 -17.16 13.28
CA ASN A 285 -3.67 -17.10 14.01
C ASN A 285 -3.76 -16.08 15.14
N ALA A 286 -3.38 -16.47 16.35
CA ALA A 286 -3.45 -15.66 17.56
C ALA A 286 -2.03 -15.49 18.11
N LEU A 287 -1.49 -14.28 18.03
CA LEU A 287 -0.12 -13.97 18.43
C LEU A 287 -0.11 -13.26 19.78
N GLU A 288 0.42 -13.92 20.80
CA GLU A 288 0.65 -13.34 22.12
C GLU A 288 2.13 -13.09 22.35
N LEU A 289 2.44 -11.93 22.93
CA LEU A 289 3.79 -11.59 23.36
C LEU A 289 3.77 -11.17 24.82
N TRP A 290 4.68 -11.75 25.61
CA TRP A 290 4.84 -11.36 27.02
C TRP A 290 5.68 -10.09 27.19
N TYR A 291 5.39 -9.34 28.24
CA TYR A 291 6.22 -8.21 28.63
C TYR A 291 7.63 -8.66 29.06
N ASP A 292 8.62 -7.76 29.00
CA ASP A 292 9.95 -8.04 29.61
C ASP A 292 9.99 -7.59 31.07
N SER A 293 9.44 -6.40 31.35
CA SER A 293 9.46 -5.79 32.67
C SER A 293 8.07 -5.70 33.29
N ASN A 294 7.10 -5.15 32.55
CA ASN A 294 5.70 -5.04 32.98
C ASN A 294 4.80 -4.58 31.82
N ARG A 295 3.50 -4.51 32.08
CA ARG A 295 2.47 -4.06 31.13
C ARG A 295 2.70 -2.65 30.52
N ASN A 296 3.65 -1.84 31.01
CA ASN A 296 4.03 -0.54 30.42
C ASN A 296 5.13 -0.63 29.35
N ASP A 297 5.56 -1.83 28.93
CA ASP A 297 6.46 -2.01 27.78
C ASP A 297 5.71 -1.72 26.46
N LEU A 298 5.22 -0.48 26.30
CA LEU A 298 4.29 -0.09 25.25
C LEU A 298 4.87 -0.25 23.83
N TYR A 299 6.19 -0.20 23.68
CA TYR A 299 6.85 -0.47 22.39
C TYR A 299 6.69 -1.94 21.99
N LYS A 300 6.74 -2.89 22.94
CA LYS A 300 6.47 -4.30 22.66
C LYS A 300 5.00 -4.56 22.36
N MET A 301 4.10 -3.94 23.12
CA MET A 301 2.66 -4.02 22.85
C MET A 301 2.36 -3.56 21.41
N ARG A 302 2.95 -2.44 20.98
CA ARG A 302 2.83 -1.99 19.59
C ARG A 302 3.52 -2.92 18.61
N ALA A 303 4.70 -3.45 18.94
CA ALA A 303 5.42 -4.40 18.09
C ALA A 303 4.59 -5.66 17.81
N VAL A 304 4.02 -6.32 18.82
CA VAL A 304 3.20 -7.53 18.61
C VAL A 304 1.92 -7.21 17.83
N THR A 305 1.27 -6.09 18.15
CA THR A 305 0.05 -5.64 17.45
C THR A 305 0.35 -5.40 15.96
N THR A 306 1.39 -4.63 15.66
CA THR A 306 1.76 -4.29 14.28
C THR A 306 2.41 -5.43 13.52
N LEU A 307 3.15 -6.34 14.18
CA LEU A 307 3.63 -7.59 13.57
C LEU A 307 2.44 -8.41 13.09
N SER A 308 1.44 -8.63 13.96
CA SER A 308 0.23 -9.38 13.61
C SER A 308 -0.47 -8.77 12.39
N LEU A 309 -0.70 -7.45 12.41
CA LEU A 309 -1.37 -6.73 11.33
C LEU A 309 -0.61 -6.73 10.01
N THR A 310 0.72 -6.63 10.04
CA THR A 310 1.55 -6.57 8.82
C THR A 310 1.82 -7.95 8.22
N HIS A 311 1.72 -9.01 9.02
CA HIS A 311 2.06 -10.38 8.61
C HIS A 311 0.85 -11.28 8.39
N GLY A 312 -0.34 -10.88 8.86
CA GLY A 312 -1.55 -11.67 8.71
C GLY A 312 -2.82 -10.89 9.03
N ASN A 313 -3.96 -11.57 8.96
CA ASN A 313 -5.22 -11.01 9.48
C ASN A 313 -5.46 -11.48 10.92
N GLY A 314 -4.47 -12.11 11.56
CA GLY A 314 -4.61 -12.72 12.88
C GLY A 314 -4.95 -11.75 14.01
N TYR A 315 -4.98 -12.31 15.21
CA TYR A 315 -5.29 -11.64 16.45
C TYR A 315 -3.99 -11.32 17.19
N ALA A 316 -3.96 -10.24 17.95
CA ALA A 316 -2.82 -9.86 18.77
C ALA A 316 -3.19 -9.84 20.26
N LEU A 317 -2.24 -10.17 21.12
CA LEU A 317 -2.34 -10.00 22.57
C LEU A 317 -0.97 -9.63 23.14
N PHE A 318 -0.99 -8.75 24.14
CA PHE A 318 0.18 -8.41 24.94
C PHE A 318 -0.18 -8.61 26.41
N ALA A 319 0.48 -9.57 27.05
CA ALA A 319 0.03 -10.13 28.33
C ALA A 319 1.19 -10.38 29.31
N ASP A 320 0.80 -10.84 30.51
CA ASP A 320 1.70 -11.17 31.59
C ASP A 320 2.50 -12.46 31.36
N HIS A 321 3.56 -12.63 32.15
CA HIS A 321 4.33 -13.86 32.21
C HIS A 321 3.63 -14.88 33.13
N ASN A 322 3.70 -16.16 32.77
CA ASN A 322 3.18 -17.27 33.58
C ASN A 322 3.96 -17.53 34.90
N GLU A 323 4.86 -16.62 35.29
CA GLU A 323 5.64 -16.70 36.54
C GLU A 323 5.12 -15.72 37.61
N ASN A 324 4.13 -14.89 37.27
CA ASN A 324 3.49 -13.99 38.23
C ASN A 324 2.54 -14.77 39.16
N PRO A 325 2.38 -14.37 40.43
CA PRO A 325 1.51 -15.06 41.40
C PRO A 325 -0.01 -14.90 41.13
N ASN A 326 -0.41 -14.48 39.94
CA ASN A 326 -1.77 -14.19 39.51
C ASN A 326 -2.09 -15.03 38.27
N PRO A 327 -3.37 -15.30 37.97
CA PRO A 327 -3.76 -16.14 36.83
C PRO A 327 -3.03 -15.79 35.53
N ASP A 328 -2.61 -16.81 34.76
CA ASP A 328 -1.88 -16.64 33.49
C ASP A 328 -2.64 -15.76 32.47
N HIS A 329 -1.95 -15.16 31.49
CA HIS A 329 -2.54 -14.41 30.37
C HIS A 329 -3.37 -13.15 30.72
N LEU A 330 -3.29 -12.65 31.96
CA LEU A 330 -3.88 -11.36 32.29
C LEU A 330 -3.22 -10.24 31.48
N HIS A 331 -4.03 -9.24 31.14
CA HIS A 331 -3.60 -8.12 30.30
C HIS A 331 -4.39 -6.86 30.61
N ASN A 332 -3.90 -5.74 30.09
CA ASN A 332 -4.66 -4.49 30.03
C ASN A 332 -5.29 -4.35 28.65
N TRP A 333 -6.37 -3.58 28.56
CA TRP A 333 -6.80 -2.97 27.31
C TRP A 333 -6.00 -1.70 27.06
N TYR A 334 -5.53 -1.48 25.82
CA TYR A 334 -4.70 -0.33 25.47
C TYR A 334 -5.45 0.61 24.52
N ASP A 335 -5.35 1.93 24.71
CA ASP A 335 -5.92 2.94 23.77
C ASP A 335 -5.47 2.70 22.32
N PHE A 336 -4.26 2.16 22.15
CA PHE A 336 -3.70 1.79 20.84
C PHE A 336 -4.58 0.78 20.08
N TRP A 337 -5.29 -0.09 20.79
CA TRP A 337 -6.19 -1.09 20.20
C TRP A 337 -7.55 -0.50 19.77
N ASN A 338 -7.89 0.72 20.21
CA ASN A 338 -9.11 1.42 19.80
C ASN A 338 -8.99 2.10 18.42
N ALA A 339 -7.85 1.97 17.74
CA ALA A 339 -7.62 2.59 16.45
C ALA A 339 -8.53 1.99 15.37
N ASP A 340 -9.33 2.81 14.71
CA ASP A 340 -10.20 2.34 13.62
C ASP A 340 -9.43 2.26 12.29
N LEU A 341 -8.87 1.09 11.97
CA LEU A 341 -8.17 0.85 10.71
C LEU A 341 -9.11 0.54 9.53
N GLY A 342 -10.34 0.09 9.80
CA GLY A 342 -11.21 -0.52 8.78
C GLY A 342 -10.66 -1.86 8.30
N LYS A 343 -10.79 -2.17 7.00
CA LYS A 343 -10.37 -3.44 6.42
C LYS A 343 -8.99 -3.34 5.76
N PRO A 344 -8.22 -4.46 5.70
CA PRO A 344 -6.98 -4.49 4.95
C PRO A 344 -7.24 -4.35 3.44
N VAL A 345 -6.48 -3.49 2.77
CA VAL A 345 -6.61 -3.23 1.32
C VAL A 345 -5.71 -4.16 0.50
N ALA A 346 -4.57 -4.56 1.08
CA ALA A 346 -3.60 -5.46 0.44
C ALA A 346 -2.89 -6.34 1.49
N ALA A 347 -2.14 -7.33 1.02
CA ALA A 347 -1.19 -8.05 1.88
C ALA A 347 -0.07 -7.11 2.35
N GLY A 348 0.44 -7.34 3.56
CA GLY A 348 1.62 -6.62 4.03
C GLY A 348 2.88 -7.05 3.30
N TYR A 349 3.88 -6.17 3.26
CA TYR A 349 5.16 -6.42 2.61
C TYR A 349 6.30 -5.79 3.41
N GLN A 350 7.51 -6.33 3.24
CA GLN A 350 8.72 -5.68 3.76
C GLN A 350 9.17 -4.61 2.77
N ARG A 351 9.31 -3.39 3.26
CA ARG A 351 9.91 -2.30 2.51
C ARG A 351 11.40 -2.57 2.33
N ALA A 352 11.90 -2.21 1.16
CA ALA A 352 13.28 -2.46 0.84
C ALA A 352 14.21 -1.27 1.09
N ASP A 353 13.67 -0.07 1.31
CA ASP A 353 14.43 1.14 1.61
C ASP A 353 14.85 1.25 3.08
N ASN A 354 14.09 0.64 3.99
CA ASN A 354 14.36 0.73 5.43
C ASN A 354 14.03 -0.55 6.21
N GLU A 355 13.76 -1.66 5.51
CA GLU A 355 13.42 -2.98 6.08
C GLU A 355 12.18 -2.99 7.00
N LEU A 356 11.41 -1.90 7.06
CA LEU A 356 10.15 -1.83 7.79
C LEU A 356 9.10 -2.71 7.11
N PHE A 357 8.28 -3.39 7.88
CA PHE A 357 7.07 -4.03 7.36
C PHE A 357 5.94 -3.01 7.30
N GLN A 358 5.18 -3.02 6.20
CA GLN A 358 4.09 -2.09 5.96
C GLN A 358 2.86 -2.83 5.45
N ARG A 359 1.68 -2.37 5.90
CA ARG A 359 0.40 -2.80 5.33
C ARG A 359 -0.63 -1.67 5.31
N GLU A 360 -1.39 -1.60 4.22
CA GLU A 360 -2.45 -0.61 4.03
C GLU A 360 -3.82 -1.15 4.45
N PHE A 361 -4.59 -0.28 5.09
CA PHE A 361 -5.98 -0.47 5.48
C PHE A 361 -6.82 0.71 5.00
N ASP A 362 -8.15 0.55 4.99
CA ASP A 362 -9.08 1.58 4.50
C ASP A 362 -8.86 2.95 5.14
N LYS A 363 -8.51 2.96 6.44
CA LYS A 363 -8.41 4.19 7.25
C LYS A 363 -7.00 4.53 7.70
N GLY A 364 -6.00 3.70 7.38
CA GLY A 364 -4.63 3.99 7.76
C GLY A 364 -3.59 3.02 7.24
N THR A 365 -2.36 3.25 7.65
CA THR A 365 -1.20 2.42 7.32
C THR A 365 -0.60 1.88 8.61
N VAL A 366 -0.27 0.60 8.66
CA VAL A 366 0.41 -0.04 9.78
C VAL A 366 1.87 -0.26 9.43
N ILE A 367 2.76 0.08 10.36
CA ILE A 367 4.21 -0.10 10.22
C ILE A 367 4.74 -0.92 11.39
N TYR A 368 5.52 -1.94 11.09
CA TYR A 368 6.25 -2.74 12.07
C TYR A 368 7.75 -2.68 11.78
N ASN A 369 8.54 -2.36 12.81
CA ASN A 369 9.99 -2.34 12.75
C ASN A 369 10.58 -3.53 13.53
N GLN A 370 11.17 -4.47 12.79
CA GLN A 370 11.75 -5.67 13.36
C GLN A 370 12.92 -5.36 14.31
N LYS A 371 13.09 -6.19 15.32
CA LYS A 371 14.22 -6.09 16.26
C LYS A 371 15.56 -6.26 15.54
N GLY A 372 16.54 -5.42 15.88
CA GLY A 372 17.85 -5.37 15.23
C GLY A 372 17.91 -4.52 13.95
N ASN A 373 16.82 -3.84 13.58
CA ASN A 373 16.81 -2.91 12.45
C ASN A 373 17.15 -1.47 12.85
N GLY A 374 17.26 -1.17 14.15
CA GLY A 374 17.50 0.18 14.65
C GLY A 374 16.30 1.11 14.43
N THR A 375 16.42 2.36 14.85
CA THR A 375 15.37 3.36 14.59
C THR A 375 15.36 3.76 13.12
N GLN A 376 14.19 3.67 12.49
CA GLN A 376 13.99 3.97 11.07
C GLN A 376 13.05 5.14 10.85
N THR A 377 13.29 5.89 9.78
CA THR A 377 12.41 6.98 9.34
C THR A 377 11.43 6.49 8.28
N ILE A 378 10.16 6.88 8.43
CA ILE A 378 9.15 6.71 7.40
C ILE A 378 8.54 8.06 7.01
N THR A 379 8.38 8.27 5.70
CA THR A 379 7.76 9.45 5.11
C THR A 379 6.57 9.04 4.26
N PHE A 380 5.43 9.71 4.47
CA PHE A 380 4.20 9.56 3.72
C PHE A 380 4.00 10.77 2.81
N GLY A 381 3.40 10.55 1.63
CA GLY A 381 3.07 11.62 0.68
C GLY A 381 1.97 12.58 1.16
N GLN A 382 1.33 12.28 2.29
CA GLN A 382 0.28 13.09 2.91
C GLN A 382 0.34 12.97 4.43
N GLN A 383 -0.31 13.90 5.13
CA GLN A 383 -0.35 13.87 6.59
C GLN A 383 -1.05 12.62 7.12
N ARG A 384 -0.48 12.04 8.16
CA ARG A 384 -1.05 10.94 8.93
C ARG A 384 -1.10 11.30 10.41
N THR A 385 -2.07 10.76 11.13
CA THR A 385 -2.11 10.81 12.60
C THR A 385 -1.53 9.53 13.16
N ARG A 386 -0.44 9.65 13.91
CA ARG A 386 0.17 8.54 14.65
C ARG A 386 -0.67 8.20 15.87
N VAL A 387 -1.17 6.98 15.95
CA VAL A 387 -2.05 6.53 17.06
C VAL A 387 -1.34 6.61 18.41
N SER A 388 -0.09 6.14 18.51
CA SER A 388 0.59 6.06 19.82
C SER A 388 0.79 7.41 20.54
N THR A 389 0.76 8.52 19.81
CA THR A 389 1.07 9.87 20.36
C THR A 389 0.03 10.94 20.01
N GLY A 390 -0.91 10.64 19.10
CA GLY A 390 -1.83 11.61 18.52
C GLY A 390 -1.16 12.64 17.59
N THR A 391 0.14 12.51 17.30
CA THR A 391 0.87 13.50 16.49
C THR A 391 0.51 13.38 15.01
N THR A 392 0.31 14.52 14.36
CA THR A 392 0.03 14.59 12.92
C THR A 392 1.25 15.09 12.16
N GLY A 393 1.60 14.43 11.07
CA GLY A 393 2.76 14.80 10.25
C GLY A 393 2.90 13.93 9.01
N THR A 394 3.91 14.21 8.20
CA THR A 394 4.26 13.39 7.03
C THR A 394 5.48 12.52 7.25
N THR A 395 6.27 12.77 8.29
CA THR A 395 7.52 12.04 8.57
C THR A 395 7.61 11.66 10.03
N PHE A 396 8.09 10.44 10.28
CA PHE A 396 7.95 9.76 11.56
C PHE A 396 9.15 8.83 11.82
N GLN A 397 9.62 8.75 13.08
CA GLN A 397 10.62 7.77 13.50
C GLN A 397 9.96 6.57 14.16
N VAL A 398 10.26 5.36 13.69
CA VAL A 398 9.80 4.10 14.30
C VAL A 398 11.02 3.43 14.93
N ASN A 399 10.96 3.22 16.24
CA ASN A 399 12.10 2.67 16.99
C ASN A 399 12.34 1.20 16.66
N ASP A 400 13.52 0.70 17.01
CA ASP A 400 13.82 -0.74 16.94
C ASP A 400 12.83 -1.54 17.80
N ASN A 401 12.39 -2.69 17.28
CA ASN A 401 11.43 -3.57 17.97
C ASN A 401 10.15 -2.85 18.44
N ASP A 402 9.59 -2.05 17.54
CA ASP A 402 8.39 -1.22 17.79
C ASP A 402 7.52 -1.22 16.52
N GLY A 403 6.38 -0.57 16.57
CA GLY A 403 5.56 -0.27 15.41
C GLY A 403 4.55 0.81 15.72
N ASP A 404 3.82 1.25 14.70
CA ASP A 404 2.74 2.20 14.91
C ASP A 404 1.64 2.07 13.85
N ILE A 405 0.50 2.68 14.18
CA ILE A 405 -0.64 2.84 13.28
C ILE A 405 -0.72 4.32 12.88
N PHE A 406 -0.84 4.57 11.57
CA PHE A 406 -0.85 5.89 10.97
C PHE A 406 -2.16 6.13 10.21
N LEU A 407 -3.14 6.72 10.90
CA LEU A 407 -4.46 7.00 10.34
C LEU A 407 -4.41 8.13 9.31
N TYR A 408 -5.26 8.07 8.29
CA TYR A 408 -5.41 9.16 7.32
C TYR A 408 -5.96 10.43 7.99
N VAL A 409 -5.45 11.59 7.60
CA VAL A 409 -6.03 12.90 7.97
C VAL A 409 -6.96 13.34 6.84
N GLY A 410 -8.27 13.33 7.09
CA GLY A 410 -9.30 13.61 6.07
C GLY A 410 -9.77 12.34 5.35
N ALA A 411 -10.40 12.50 4.18
CA ALA A 411 -10.77 11.35 3.35
C ALA A 411 -9.49 10.56 3.03
N PRO A 412 -9.52 9.21 3.06
CA PRO A 412 -8.42 8.44 2.50
C PRO A 412 -8.16 8.99 1.08
N PRO A 413 -6.91 9.07 0.62
CA PRO A 413 -6.66 9.29 -0.80
C PRO A 413 -7.54 8.26 -1.48
N ASN A 414 -8.37 8.69 -2.46
CA ASN A 414 -9.26 7.79 -3.19
C ASN A 414 -8.56 6.44 -3.30
N PRO A 415 -9.18 5.29 -2.93
CA PRO A 415 -8.65 4.05 -3.43
C PRO A 415 -8.53 4.33 -4.91
N LEU A 416 -7.29 4.43 -5.40
CA LEU A 416 -7.09 4.61 -6.82
C LEU A 416 -7.97 3.49 -7.38
N PRO A 417 -8.97 3.75 -8.27
CA PRO A 417 -9.35 2.70 -9.17
C PRO A 417 -8.00 2.29 -9.74
N GLY A 418 -7.51 1.12 -9.33
CA GLY A 418 -6.10 0.78 -9.50
C GLY A 418 -5.77 1.16 -10.93
N PRO A 419 -4.82 2.08 -11.17
CA PRO A 419 -4.59 2.60 -12.51
C PRO A 419 -4.43 1.37 -13.37
N ALA A 420 -5.38 1.10 -14.29
CA ALA A 420 -5.65 -0.23 -14.85
C ALA A 420 -4.38 -1.08 -14.80
N ALA A 421 -4.28 -1.93 -13.77
CA ALA A 421 -2.99 -2.31 -13.20
C ALA A 421 -2.05 -2.76 -14.31
N ALA A 422 -0.98 -1.99 -14.55
CA ALA A 422 0.27 -2.65 -14.86
C ALA A 422 0.41 -3.72 -13.76
N MET A 423 0.38 -5.00 -14.13
CA MET A 423 0.60 -6.09 -13.19
C MET A 423 1.97 -5.82 -12.57
N GLN A 424 1.96 -5.27 -11.36
CA GLN A 424 3.15 -5.04 -10.60
C GLN A 424 3.52 -6.39 -9.98
N THR A 425 4.64 -6.94 -10.39
CA THR A 425 5.18 -8.15 -9.81
C THR A 425 6.48 -7.79 -9.11
N ASP A 426 6.48 -7.91 -7.78
CA ASP A 426 7.67 -7.72 -6.97
C ASP A 426 8.48 -9.03 -6.97
N TYR A 427 9.69 -8.99 -7.52
CA TYR A 427 10.62 -10.12 -7.56
C TYR A 427 11.72 -9.90 -6.52
N TYR A 428 11.60 -10.56 -5.37
CA TYR A 428 12.65 -10.57 -4.35
C TYR A 428 13.62 -11.73 -4.60
N ALA A 429 14.92 -11.46 -4.59
CA ALA A 429 15.94 -12.47 -4.85
C ALA A 429 15.96 -13.60 -3.82
N ALA A 430 15.42 -13.32 -2.63
CA ALA A 430 15.48 -14.19 -1.47
C ALA A 430 14.21 -15.01 -1.23
N SER A 431 13.30 -15.08 -2.22
CA SER A 431 12.12 -15.95 -2.17
C SER A 431 12.49 -17.43 -2.31
N ALA A 432 13.13 -17.94 -1.27
CA ALA A 432 12.95 -19.24 -0.66
C ALA A 432 12.61 -20.41 -1.63
N SER A 433 13.52 -20.71 -2.56
CA SER A 433 13.41 -21.90 -3.41
C SER A 433 14.75 -22.61 -3.53
N SER A 434 14.71 -23.94 -3.49
CA SER A 434 15.83 -24.82 -3.83
C SER A 434 16.10 -24.89 -5.35
N THR A 435 15.32 -24.17 -6.15
CA THR A 435 15.32 -24.24 -7.61
C THR A 435 15.85 -22.94 -8.21
N GLN A 436 16.85 -23.06 -9.10
CA GLN A 436 17.33 -21.95 -9.92
C GLN A 436 16.20 -21.37 -10.78
N GLY A 437 16.15 -20.06 -10.93
CA GLY A 437 15.15 -19.37 -11.75
C GLY A 437 13.81 -19.13 -11.05
N ASN A 438 13.67 -19.48 -9.77
CA ASN A 438 12.47 -19.12 -9.01
C ASN A 438 12.32 -17.59 -8.96
N HIS A 439 11.12 -17.09 -9.27
CA HIS A 439 10.89 -15.63 -9.42
C HIS A 439 11.90 -14.95 -10.38
N ASN A 440 12.39 -15.70 -11.38
CA ASN A 440 13.42 -15.30 -12.33
C ASN A 440 14.79 -14.94 -11.72
N TRP A 441 15.06 -15.39 -10.49
CA TRP A 441 16.33 -15.21 -9.83
C TRP A 441 17.21 -16.44 -9.94
N TYR A 442 18.49 -16.21 -10.20
CA TYR A 442 19.52 -17.21 -10.32
C TYR A 442 20.66 -16.86 -9.37
N THR A 443 21.12 -17.87 -8.64
CA THR A 443 22.30 -17.75 -7.78
C THR A 443 23.50 -18.33 -8.50
N GLN A 444 24.47 -17.46 -8.82
CA GLN A 444 25.61 -17.79 -9.67
C GLN A 444 26.92 -17.36 -9.01
N TYR A 445 28.02 -17.90 -9.51
CA TYR A 445 29.36 -17.38 -9.26
C TYR A 445 30.06 -17.01 -10.57
N THR A 446 31.06 -16.14 -10.50
CA THR A 446 31.88 -15.77 -11.66
C THR A 446 33.34 -15.53 -11.27
N ASP A 447 34.26 -15.86 -12.17
CA ASP A 447 35.69 -15.49 -12.12
C ASP A 447 36.00 -14.30 -13.05
N GLY A 448 34.96 -13.66 -13.60
CA GLY A 448 35.05 -12.61 -14.61
C GLY A 448 34.98 -13.09 -16.05
N SER A 449 35.04 -14.41 -16.32
CA SER A 449 34.93 -14.97 -17.68
C SER A 449 33.49 -15.39 -18.04
N ALA A 450 32.78 -16.03 -17.10
CA ALA A 450 31.42 -16.51 -17.28
C ALA A 450 30.65 -16.57 -15.96
N TYR A 451 29.32 -16.59 -16.04
CA TYR A 451 28.44 -16.79 -14.90
C TYR A 451 27.96 -18.25 -14.83
N THR A 452 28.21 -18.92 -13.71
CA THR A 452 27.86 -20.34 -13.54
C THR A 452 26.89 -20.52 -12.38
N ASN A 453 25.80 -21.27 -12.60
CA ASN A 453 24.81 -21.56 -11.56
C ASN A 453 25.43 -22.37 -10.41
N MET A 454 25.11 -21.99 -9.17
CA MET A 454 25.40 -22.78 -7.98
C MET A 454 24.44 -23.98 -7.85
N SER A 455 24.86 -24.97 -7.07
CA SER A 455 24.02 -26.13 -6.74
C SER A 455 23.37 -25.94 -5.37
N TRP A 456 22.14 -26.43 -5.23
CA TRP A 456 21.47 -26.48 -3.93
C TRP A 456 22.12 -27.53 -3.04
N ASP A 457 22.53 -27.14 -1.83
CA ASP A 457 23.13 -28.02 -0.82
C ASP A 457 22.15 -28.21 0.34
N ASN A 458 21.68 -29.45 0.52
CA ASN A 458 20.86 -29.87 1.65
C ASN A 458 21.57 -30.87 2.58
N ALA A 459 22.83 -31.22 2.28
CA ALA A 459 23.55 -32.31 2.94
C ALA A 459 24.33 -31.85 4.18
N ASN A 460 24.60 -30.54 4.31
CA ASN A 460 25.41 -29.98 5.39
C ASN A 460 24.55 -29.26 6.45
N ASN A 461 24.35 -29.92 7.61
CA ASN A 461 23.92 -29.31 8.88
C ASN A 461 22.59 -28.51 8.86
N ASN A 462 21.58 -28.93 8.10
CA ASN A 462 20.28 -28.23 7.99
C ASN A 462 20.39 -26.77 7.48
N LEU A 463 21.49 -26.40 6.82
CA LEU A 463 21.68 -25.07 6.26
C LEU A 463 21.19 -25.04 4.82
N PHE A 464 19.94 -24.60 4.62
CA PHE A 464 19.30 -24.49 3.30
C PHE A 464 19.96 -23.38 2.45
N ARG A 465 20.85 -23.74 1.52
CA ARG A 465 21.65 -22.78 0.75
C ARG A 465 21.98 -23.21 -0.68
N PHE A 466 22.29 -22.24 -1.53
CA PHE A 466 23.06 -22.48 -2.75
C PHE A 466 24.55 -22.39 -2.43
N SER A 467 25.35 -23.32 -2.95
CA SER A 467 26.80 -23.32 -2.77
C SER A 467 27.55 -23.68 -4.06
N GLY A 468 28.78 -23.17 -4.17
CA GLY A 468 29.67 -23.46 -5.28
C GLY A 468 30.97 -22.65 -5.18
N GLN A 469 32.10 -23.27 -5.48
CA GLN A 469 33.42 -22.63 -5.50
C GLN A 469 33.78 -21.83 -4.22
N GLY A 470 33.39 -22.36 -3.06
CA GLY A 470 33.65 -21.71 -1.76
C GLY A 470 32.70 -20.57 -1.39
N ILE A 471 31.73 -20.23 -2.25
CA ILE A 471 30.65 -19.27 -1.95
C ILE A 471 29.45 -20.02 -1.37
N SER A 472 28.75 -19.40 -0.42
CA SER A 472 27.45 -19.85 0.08
C SER A 472 26.44 -18.70 0.13
N VAL A 473 25.26 -18.92 -0.43
CA VAL A 473 24.14 -17.97 -0.39
C VAL A 473 22.96 -18.61 0.33
N PHE A 474 22.58 -18.05 1.48
CA PHE A 474 21.55 -18.62 2.37
C PHE A 474 20.16 -18.06 2.02
N GLY A 475 19.20 -18.96 1.84
CA GLY A 475 17.79 -18.59 1.61
C GLY A 475 17.09 -18.12 2.89
N GLU A 476 15.89 -17.52 2.76
CA GLU A 476 15.09 -17.07 3.91
C GLU A 476 14.58 -18.19 4.83
N PHE A 477 14.59 -19.45 4.38
CA PHE A 477 14.28 -20.58 5.25
C PHE A 477 15.50 -20.93 6.12
N GLY A 478 15.58 -20.32 7.31
CA GLY A 478 16.52 -20.71 8.38
C GLY A 478 17.56 -19.63 8.70
N ASN A 479 17.42 -19.05 9.89
CA ASN A 479 18.31 -18.18 10.68
C ASN A 479 19.08 -17.00 10.02
N ASN A 480 19.34 -16.93 8.71
CA ASN A 480 20.20 -15.88 8.10
C ASN A 480 19.77 -15.48 6.67
N GLY A 481 18.47 -15.27 6.42
CA GLY A 481 17.95 -14.92 5.09
C GLY A 481 18.65 -13.70 4.44
N GLY A 482 19.21 -13.90 3.24
CA GLY A 482 19.96 -12.87 2.49
C GLY A 482 21.44 -12.77 2.84
N ARG A 483 22.00 -13.70 3.63
CA ARG A 483 23.44 -13.79 3.90
C ARG A 483 24.19 -14.41 2.72
N ILE A 484 25.36 -13.85 2.42
CA ILE A 484 26.32 -14.31 1.43
C ILE A 484 27.69 -14.47 2.11
N ASP A 485 28.20 -15.70 2.10
CA ASP A 485 29.60 -16.00 2.39
C ASP A 485 30.39 -16.02 1.07
N LEU A 486 31.40 -15.16 0.98
CA LEU A 486 32.17 -14.96 -0.25
C LEU A 486 33.23 -16.05 -0.49
N GLY A 487 33.59 -16.22 -1.76
CA GLY A 487 34.61 -17.17 -2.20
C GLY A 487 35.97 -16.51 -2.43
N GLY A 488 37.02 -17.33 -2.42
CA GLY A 488 38.40 -16.86 -2.58
C GLY A 488 38.72 -16.34 -3.97
N SER A 489 38.33 -17.04 -5.02
CA SER A 489 38.67 -16.70 -6.41
C SER A 489 37.45 -16.32 -7.26
N TYR A 490 36.27 -16.30 -6.66
CA TYR A 490 35.00 -16.13 -7.36
C TYR A 490 34.12 -15.12 -6.64
N ASP A 491 33.37 -14.36 -7.43
CA ASP A 491 32.37 -13.41 -6.95
C ASP A 491 31.01 -14.09 -6.83
N ALA A 492 30.27 -13.74 -5.78
CA ALA A 492 28.89 -14.16 -5.60
C ALA A 492 27.98 -13.29 -6.45
N VAL A 493 27.03 -13.89 -7.18
CA VAL A 493 26.14 -13.19 -8.09
C VAL A 493 24.69 -13.59 -7.84
N LEU A 494 23.86 -12.62 -7.50
CA LEU A 494 22.41 -12.75 -7.57
C LEU A 494 21.93 -12.10 -8.86
N LYS A 495 21.45 -12.92 -9.80
CA LYS A 495 21.03 -12.50 -11.13
C LYS A 495 19.52 -12.61 -11.26
N TRP A 496 18.84 -11.49 -11.48
CA TRP A 496 17.45 -11.49 -11.95
C TRP A 496 17.43 -11.44 -13.48
N VAL A 497 16.53 -12.19 -14.10
CA VAL A 497 16.28 -12.12 -15.56
C VAL A 497 14.88 -11.60 -15.79
N ALA A 498 14.74 -10.56 -16.61
CA ALA A 498 13.45 -9.97 -16.92
C ALA A 498 12.56 -10.99 -17.68
N PRO A 499 11.40 -11.40 -17.12
CA PRO A 499 10.49 -12.32 -17.81
C PRO A 499 9.73 -11.65 -18.95
N ALA A 500 9.61 -10.32 -18.92
CA ALA A 500 8.90 -9.52 -19.89
C ALA A 500 9.54 -8.12 -19.95
N ALA A 501 9.20 -7.36 -20.99
CA ALA A 501 9.55 -5.95 -21.05
C ALA A 501 8.73 -5.14 -20.02
N GLY A 502 9.34 -4.10 -19.46
CA GLY A 502 8.68 -3.18 -18.53
C GLY A 502 9.64 -2.25 -17.82
N ASP A 503 9.08 -1.31 -17.07
CA ASP A 503 9.85 -0.53 -16.11
C ASP A 503 10.19 -1.39 -14.91
N ILE A 504 11.38 -1.19 -14.37
CA ILE A 504 11.81 -1.84 -13.14
C ILE A 504 12.31 -0.83 -12.12
N LYS A 505 11.92 -1.07 -10.87
CA LYS A 505 12.60 -0.50 -9.70
C LYS A 505 13.56 -1.54 -9.16
N ILE A 506 14.85 -1.23 -9.20
CA ILE A 506 15.91 -2.03 -8.62
C ILE A 506 16.21 -1.45 -7.24
N GLY A 507 16.28 -2.29 -6.22
CA GLY A 507 16.89 -1.83 -4.99
C GLY A 507 17.45 -2.95 -4.15
N ALA A 508 18.22 -2.56 -3.14
CA ALA A 508 18.84 -3.49 -2.22
C ALA A 508 19.18 -2.81 -0.90
N SER A 509 19.03 -3.56 0.19
CA SER A 509 19.64 -3.24 1.49
C SER A 509 20.90 -4.09 1.66
N MET A 510 22.02 -3.46 2.02
CA MET A 510 23.35 -4.09 2.10
C MET A 510 24.06 -3.72 3.40
N ARG A 511 24.53 -4.70 4.15
CA ARG A 511 25.38 -4.47 5.34
C ARG A 511 26.28 -5.67 5.60
N LYS A 512 27.28 -5.50 6.46
CA LYS A 512 27.96 -6.65 7.06
C LYS A 512 26.97 -7.45 7.90
N GLU A 513 27.07 -8.77 7.77
CA GLU A 513 26.21 -9.70 8.51
C GLU A 513 26.61 -9.78 9.98
N PHE A 514 27.92 -9.85 10.26
CA PHE A 514 28.45 -9.97 11.61
C PHE A 514 29.60 -9.00 11.83
N GLY A 515 29.52 -8.23 12.93
CA GLY A 515 30.60 -7.39 13.43
C GLY A 515 31.12 -6.32 12.44
N THR A 516 32.26 -5.73 12.79
CA THR A 516 32.99 -4.75 11.95
C THR A 516 34.41 -5.20 11.62
N ASP A 517 34.77 -6.43 11.98
CA ASP A 517 36.08 -7.02 11.68
C ASP A 517 36.19 -7.33 10.18
N GLY A 518 37.40 -7.45 9.63
CA GLY A 518 37.62 -7.65 8.20
C GLY A 518 37.78 -6.34 7.42
N ASP A 519 37.87 -6.44 6.09
CA ASP A 519 38.06 -5.27 5.21
C ASP A 519 36.87 -4.94 4.32
N GLY A 520 35.75 -5.64 4.52
CA GLY A 520 34.46 -5.38 3.92
C GLY A 520 34.25 -6.09 2.60
N VAL A 521 33.08 -5.85 2.01
CA VAL A 521 32.64 -6.49 0.77
C VAL A 521 32.40 -5.43 -0.30
N ILE A 522 32.91 -5.64 -1.50
CA ILE A 522 32.64 -4.76 -2.64
C ILE A 522 31.38 -5.25 -3.34
N VAL A 523 30.36 -4.39 -3.44
CA VAL A 523 29.13 -4.70 -4.17
C VAL A 523 29.02 -3.84 -5.42
N THR A 524 28.71 -4.48 -6.55
CA THR A 524 28.44 -3.83 -7.83
C THR A 524 27.11 -4.32 -8.39
N VAL A 525 26.29 -3.41 -8.91
CA VAL A 525 25.03 -3.74 -9.58
C VAL A 525 25.15 -3.43 -11.06
N LYS A 526 24.83 -4.41 -11.92
CA LYS A 526 24.89 -4.29 -13.38
C LYS A 526 23.53 -4.58 -14.01
N LYS A 527 23.26 -3.94 -15.14
CA LYS A 527 22.28 -4.41 -16.13
C LYS A 527 23.05 -5.01 -17.29
N ASN A 528 22.88 -6.30 -17.53
CA ASN A 528 23.70 -7.08 -18.46
C ASN A 528 25.19 -6.84 -18.13
N ASN A 529 25.96 -6.27 -19.05
CA ASN A 529 27.37 -5.98 -18.82
C ASN A 529 27.63 -4.54 -18.34
N THR A 530 26.60 -3.69 -18.26
CA THR A 530 26.72 -2.27 -17.90
C THR A 530 26.58 -2.08 -16.40
N VAL A 531 27.54 -1.40 -15.77
CA VAL A 531 27.46 -1.04 -14.34
C VAL A 531 26.41 0.05 -14.16
N LEU A 532 25.43 -0.21 -13.29
CA LEU A 532 24.42 0.76 -12.86
C LEU A 532 24.79 1.44 -11.55
N TRP A 533 25.47 0.72 -10.66
CA TRP A 533 25.86 1.21 -9.34
C TRP A 533 27.05 0.43 -8.78
N GLY A 534 27.88 1.10 -7.99
CA GLY A 534 29.14 0.58 -7.48
C GLY A 534 30.28 0.62 -8.52
N PRO A 535 31.43 0.01 -8.22
CA PRO A 535 31.74 -0.77 -7.01
C PRO A 535 31.69 0.06 -5.73
N THR A 536 31.00 -0.44 -4.70
CA THR A 536 30.83 0.23 -3.41
C THR A 536 31.31 -0.68 -2.28
N LEU A 537 32.10 -0.13 -1.36
CA LEU A 537 32.54 -0.84 -0.16
C LEU A 537 31.45 -0.87 0.92
N ILE A 538 31.06 -2.08 1.33
CA ILE A 538 30.16 -2.35 2.44
C ILE A 538 31.00 -2.87 3.61
N ASN A 539 31.24 -2.00 4.61
CA ASN A 539 32.15 -2.30 5.72
C ASN A 539 31.58 -1.98 7.12
N GLY A 540 30.26 -2.01 7.26
CA GLY A 540 29.61 -1.80 8.55
C GLY A 540 28.26 -2.49 8.63
N MET A 541 27.73 -2.60 9.86
CA MET A 541 26.41 -3.17 10.13
C MET A 541 25.27 -2.19 9.82
N THR A 542 25.55 -0.90 9.59
CA THR A 542 24.54 0.05 9.15
C THR A 542 24.15 -0.23 7.70
N PRO A 543 22.85 -0.41 7.39
CA PRO A 543 22.39 -0.66 6.03
C PRO A 543 22.76 0.46 5.05
N THR A 544 23.45 0.08 3.98
CA THR A 544 23.60 0.89 2.76
C THR A 544 22.45 0.56 1.83
N GLN A 545 21.70 1.58 1.42
CA GLN A 545 20.50 1.43 0.60
C GLN A 545 20.78 1.74 -0.87
N LEU A 546 20.20 0.94 -1.76
CA LEU A 546 20.19 1.14 -3.20
C LEU A 546 18.75 1.30 -3.69
N ASN A 547 18.51 2.34 -4.49
CA ASN A 547 17.25 2.54 -5.20
C ASN A 547 17.56 3.11 -6.59
N LEU A 548 17.23 2.38 -7.64
CA LEU A 548 17.42 2.77 -9.04
C LEU A 548 16.15 2.47 -9.83
N ASN A 549 15.88 3.29 -10.83
CA ASN A 549 14.87 3.01 -11.85
C ASN A 549 15.57 2.64 -13.16
N GLN A 550 15.09 1.62 -13.84
CA GLN A 550 15.59 1.16 -15.14
C GLN A 550 14.43 0.66 -16.01
N THR A 551 14.67 0.54 -17.31
CA THR A 551 13.80 -0.21 -18.22
C THR A 551 14.44 -1.54 -18.54
N VAL A 552 13.64 -2.58 -18.81
CA VAL A 552 14.13 -3.88 -19.29
C VAL A 552 13.29 -4.41 -20.45
N VAL A 553 13.91 -5.22 -21.30
CA VAL A 553 13.21 -6.13 -22.22
C VAL A 553 13.32 -7.57 -21.71
N ALA A 554 12.43 -8.45 -22.18
CA ALA A 554 12.51 -9.87 -21.82
C ALA A 554 13.91 -10.43 -22.10
N GLY A 555 14.51 -11.08 -21.10
CA GLY A 555 15.88 -11.62 -21.17
C GLY A 555 16.99 -10.69 -20.69
N ASP A 556 16.73 -9.38 -20.48
CA ASP A 556 17.67 -8.51 -19.78
C ASP A 556 17.97 -9.06 -18.38
N SER A 557 19.18 -8.83 -17.88
CA SER A 557 19.61 -9.31 -16.56
C SER A 557 20.03 -8.19 -15.64
N ILE A 558 19.61 -8.25 -14.37
CA ILE A 558 20.12 -7.39 -13.30
C ILE A 558 20.99 -8.25 -12.39
N LEU A 559 22.28 -7.90 -12.28
CA LEU A 559 23.26 -8.68 -11.54
C LEU A 559 23.72 -7.89 -10.32
N PHE A 560 23.54 -8.45 -9.14
CA PHE A 560 24.15 -7.98 -7.91
C PHE A 560 25.37 -8.85 -7.65
N ILE A 561 26.55 -8.25 -7.79
CA ILE A 561 27.85 -8.93 -7.72
C ILE A 561 28.53 -8.50 -6.44
N ALA A 562 28.82 -9.47 -5.57
CA ALA A 562 29.55 -9.28 -4.33
C ALA A 562 30.94 -9.92 -4.47
N ASN A 563 31.96 -9.09 -4.34
CA ASN A 563 33.37 -9.44 -4.46
C ASN A 563 34.04 -9.26 -3.10
N LYS A 564 34.93 -10.19 -2.75
CA LYS A 564 35.82 -10.01 -1.60
C LYS A 564 36.67 -8.77 -1.84
N ASN A 565 36.93 -7.96 -0.82
CA ASN A 565 37.83 -6.81 -0.98
C ASN A 565 39.29 -7.29 -1.12
N ASN A 566 40.11 -7.28 -0.06
CA ASN A 566 41.46 -7.88 -0.13
C ASN A 566 41.46 -9.30 0.40
N ASN A 567 40.66 -9.62 1.42
CA ASN A 567 40.62 -10.94 2.03
C ASN A 567 39.17 -11.40 2.35
N LEU A 568 39.01 -12.53 3.03
CA LEU A 568 37.71 -13.12 3.37
C LEU A 568 37.39 -13.08 4.86
N THR A 569 38.34 -12.65 5.70
CA THR A 569 38.28 -12.85 7.14
C THR A 569 37.27 -11.88 7.74
N GLY A 570 36.14 -12.42 8.19
CA GLY A 570 35.05 -11.63 8.77
C GLY A 570 34.14 -10.95 7.74
N ASP A 571 34.24 -11.28 6.45
CA ASP A 571 33.55 -10.55 5.36
C ASP A 571 32.30 -11.25 4.85
N GLN A 572 31.31 -11.44 5.73
CA GLN A 572 29.97 -11.89 5.35
C GLN A 572 29.07 -10.69 5.01
N LEU A 573 28.34 -10.80 3.89
CA LEU A 573 27.43 -9.75 3.41
C LEU A 573 25.98 -10.17 3.67
N ARG A 574 25.19 -9.30 4.29
CA ARG A 574 23.73 -9.33 4.17
C ARG A 574 23.35 -8.48 2.97
N LEU A 575 22.80 -9.12 1.93
CA LEU A 575 22.31 -8.47 0.71
C LEU A 575 20.86 -8.91 0.48
N ARG A 576 19.93 -7.95 0.50
CA ARG A 576 18.50 -8.17 0.22
C ARG A 576 18.08 -7.39 -1.02
N PRO A 577 18.30 -7.92 -2.24
CA PRO A 577 17.93 -7.24 -3.46
C PRO A 577 16.49 -7.55 -3.87
N PHE A 578 15.85 -6.57 -4.49
CA PHE A 578 14.55 -6.71 -5.12
C PHE A 578 14.54 -6.04 -6.49
N VAL A 579 13.70 -6.56 -7.36
CA VAL A 579 13.32 -5.94 -8.62
C VAL A 579 11.80 -5.91 -8.68
N LYS A 580 11.20 -4.72 -8.70
CA LYS A 580 9.77 -4.58 -9.00
C LYS A 580 9.64 -4.40 -10.50
N LEU A 581 8.92 -5.28 -11.16
CA LEU A 581 8.62 -5.18 -12.59
C LEU A 581 7.17 -4.76 -12.77
N TYR A 582 6.97 -3.74 -13.58
CA TYR A 582 5.65 -3.24 -13.93
C TYR A 582 5.28 -3.79 -15.33
N THR A 583 4.43 -4.83 -15.39
CA THR A 583 4.00 -5.52 -16.62
C THR A 583 2.53 -5.31 -16.94
N GLY A 584 2.20 -4.53 -17.95
CA GLY A 584 0.82 -4.41 -18.42
C GLY A 584 0.78 -3.52 -19.64
N THR A 585 -0.05 -3.91 -20.60
CA THR A 585 -0.11 -3.39 -21.97
C THR A 585 -0.06 -1.87 -22.03
N THR A 586 1.12 -1.36 -22.33
CA THR A 586 1.39 -0.75 -23.62
C THR A 586 2.84 -1.16 -23.97
N THR A 587 3.18 -1.44 -25.23
CA THR A 587 4.48 -0.93 -25.74
C THR A 587 4.66 0.41 -25.07
N PRO A 588 5.76 0.69 -24.33
CA PRO A 588 5.82 1.88 -23.48
C PRO A 588 5.17 2.99 -24.29
N PRO A 589 4.18 3.75 -23.75
CA PRO A 589 3.84 4.97 -24.45
C PRO A 589 5.23 5.56 -24.72
N PRO A 590 5.57 5.91 -25.98
CA PRO A 590 6.81 6.66 -26.22
C PRO A 590 6.88 7.66 -25.07
N VAL A 591 7.99 7.81 -24.35
CA VAL A 591 7.99 8.79 -23.25
C VAL A 591 7.64 10.12 -23.91
N THR A 592 6.35 10.47 -23.86
CA THR A 592 5.77 11.39 -24.82
C THR A 592 6.12 12.76 -24.29
N GLY A 593 6.68 13.57 -25.15
CA GLY A 593 7.19 14.88 -24.77
C GLY A 593 8.71 14.96 -24.71
N ASN A 594 9.20 15.98 -24.00
CA ASN A 594 10.62 16.29 -23.87
C ASN A 594 11.36 15.26 -22.99
N VAL A 595 12.10 14.33 -23.60
CA VAL A 595 12.94 13.34 -22.92
C VAL A 595 14.30 13.87 -22.47
N ALA A 596 14.67 15.10 -22.84
CA ALA A 596 15.88 15.76 -22.37
C ALA A 596 15.69 16.45 -21.00
N LEU A 597 14.47 16.50 -20.47
CA LEU A 597 14.11 17.22 -19.25
C LEU A 597 14.64 16.54 -17.98
N ALA A 598 15.23 17.31 -17.06
CA ALA A 598 15.75 16.82 -15.78
C ALA A 598 14.68 16.14 -14.92
N SER A 599 13.45 16.67 -14.92
CA SER A 599 12.32 16.08 -14.20
C SER A 599 11.84 14.74 -14.79
N LYS A 600 12.31 14.39 -16.00
CA LYS A 600 12.14 13.08 -16.64
C LYS A 600 13.36 12.18 -16.46
N GLY A 601 14.31 12.58 -15.62
CA GLY A 601 15.49 11.79 -15.25
C GLY A 601 16.69 11.96 -16.19
N ALA A 602 16.62 12.89 -17.15
CA ALA A 602 17.78 13.21 -17.98
C ALA A 602 18.88 13.90 -17.15
N THR A 603 20.13 13.65 -17.53
CA THR A 603 21.31 14.30 -16.95
C THR A 603 22.05 15.06 -18.03
N VAL A 604 22.76 16.12 -17.67
CA VAL A 604 23.46 16.98 -18.62
C VAL A 604 24.88 17.26 -18.16
N THR A 605 25.79 17.35 -19.14
CA THR A 605 27.20 17.71 -18.96
C THR A 605 27.62 18.66 -20.07
N ALA A 606 28.64 19.47 -19.85
CA ALA A 606 29.15 20.42 -20.84
C ALA A 606 30.68 20.37 -20.95
N SER A 607 31.23 21.00 -21.99
CA SER A 607 32.69 21.19 -22.17
C SER A 607 33.29 21.95 -20.98
N THR A 608 32.65 23.06 -20.61
CA THR A 608 32.99 23.91 -19.46
C THR A 608 31.72 24.60 -18.93
N ASP A 609 31.74 25.05 -17.69
CA ASP A 609 30.68 25.86 -17.09
C ASP A 609 31.26 27.20 -16.61
N ASN A 610 30.55 28.31 -16.86
CA ASN A 610 30.93 29.65 -16.36
C ASN A 610 30.62 29.85 -14.87
N GLY A 611 30.92 28.86 -14.04
CA GLY A 611 30.58 28.81 -12.62
C GLY A 611 29.15 28.33 -12.32
N VAL A 612 28.85 28.16 -11.03
CA VAL A 612 27.62 27.49 -10.53
C VAL A 612 26.31 28.14 -10.99
N ASN A 613 26.34 29.44 -11.30
CA ASN A 613 25.19 30.21 -11.75
C ASN A 613 24.81 29.98 -13.21
N PHE A 614 25.68 29.31 -13.98
CA PHE A 614 25.52 29.00 -15.40
C PHE A 614 25.76 27.50 -15.68
N ALA A 615 25.47 26.66 -14.69
CA ALA A 615 25.71 25.23 -14.78
C ALA A 615 24.85 24.58 -15.87
N ALA A 616 25.39 23.55 -16.52
CA ALA A 616 24.71 22.76 -17.56
C ALA A 616 23.28 22.34 -17.20
N SER A 617 23.01 22.05 -15.92
CA SER A 617 21.67 21.67 -15.41
C SER A 617 20.58 22.69 -15.67
N GLY A 618 20.93 23.98 -15.82
CA GLY A 618 19.98 25.04 -16.14
C GLY A 618 19.39 24.94 -17.55
N ALA A 619 20.02 24.16 -18.45
CA ALA A 619 19.59 24.00 -19.84
C ALA A 619 18.70 22.76 -20.10
N ILE A 620 18.25 22.09 -19.04
CA ILE A 620 17.30 20.96 -19.12
C ILE A 620 16.22 21.05 -18.03
N ASN A 621 15.91 22.26 -17.57
CA ASN A 621 15.04 22.48 -16.41
C ASN A 621 13.57 22.77 -16.80
N GLY A 622 13.28 22.85 -18.09
CA GLY A 622 11.97 23.16 -18.66
C GLY A 622 11.72 24.65 -18.87
N ASP A 623 12.68 25.51 -18.55
CA ASP A 623 12.57 26.96 -18.71
C ASP A 623 13.22 27.44 -20.02
N ARG A 624 12.43 27.34 -21.09
CA ARG A 624 12.83 27.83 -22.42
C ARG A 624 13.26 29.31 -22.42
N LYS A 625 12.69 30.14 -21.53
CA LYS A 625 12.92 31.60 -21.49
C LYS A 625 14.25 31.98 -20.86
N GLY A 626 14.80 31.10 -20.01
CA GLY A 626 15.95 31.38 -19.17
C GLY A 626 15.68 32.46 -18.13
N VAL A 627 14.53 32.37 -17.44
CA VAL A 627 14.17 33.23 -16.32
C VAL A 627 15.27 33.15 -15.26
N ASN A 628 15.70 34.32 -14.77
CA ASN A 628 16.85 34.45 -13.86
C ASN A 628 18.20 34.05 -14.49
N TRP A 629 18.44 34.45 -15.74
CA TRP A 629 19.76 34.33 -16.37
C TRP A 629 20.88 34.86 -15.45
N GLY A 630 21.92 34.04 -15.23
CA GLY A 630 22.98 34.32 -14.25
C GLY A 630 22.67 33.88 -12.81
N ASN A 631 21.57 33.15 -12.61
CA ASN A 631 21.21 32.49 -11.36
C ASN A 631 20.50 31.15 -11.64
N GLY A 632 21.08 30.33 -12.52
CA GLY A 632 20.57 28.98 -12.86
C GLY A 632 19.57 28.93 -14.02
N GLY A 633 19.26 30.06 -14.68
CA GLY A 633 18.35 30.13 -15.83
C GLY A 633 18.92 29.62 -17.17
N GLY A 634 20.00 28.83 -17.15
CA GLY A 634 20.59 28.27 -18.36
C GLY A 634 22.10 28.03 -18.24
N TRP A 635 22.68 27.47 -19.31
CA TRP A 635 24.10 27.15 -19.40
C TRP A 635 24.89 28.21 -20.16
N SER A 636 26.10 28.51 -19.69
CA SER A 636 27.12 29.29 -20.41
C SER A 636 28.48 28.62 -20.28
N ASP A 637 29.25 28.59 -21.37
CA ASP A 637 30.63 28.09 -21.34
C ASP A 637 31.56 28.98 -20.49
N GLY A 638 32.63 28.39 -19.96
CA GLY A 638 33.65 29.07 -19.16
C GLY A 638 34.88 29.53 -19.98
N THR A 639 34.83 29.50 -21.31
CA THR A 639 35.97 29.65 -22.23
C THR A 639 35.71 30.70 -23.31
N SER A 640 35.55 31.95 -22.87
CA SER A 640 35.27 33.11 -23.73
C SER A 640 36.08 33.16 -25.03
N GLY A 641 35.41 33.15 -26.17
CA GLY A 641 35.98 33.27 -27.51
C GLY A 641 36.68 32.01 -28.04
N ALA A 642 36.69 30.92 -27.28
CA ALA A 642 37.27 29.64 -27.68
C ALA A 642 36.17 28.62 -28.01
N TYR A 643 36.14 28.18 -29.26
CA TYR A 643 35.17 27.19 -29.77
C TYR A 643 35.94 25.98 -30.36
N PRO A 644 35.35 24.76 -30.39
CA PRO A 644 33.96 24.45 -30.08
C PRO A 644 33.69 24.17 -28.58
N ASP A 645 32.50 24.57 -28.13
CA ASP A 645 31.91 24.13 -26.86
C ASP A 645 30.84 23.08 -27.10
N TRP A 646 30.50 22.27 -26.10
CA TRP A 646 29.40 21.32 -26.24
C TRP A 646 28.55 21.22 -24.97
N LEU A 647 27.26 20.99 -25.16
CA LEU A 647 26.28 20.63 -24.13
C LEU A 647 25.67 19.28 -24.50
N GLN A 648 25.77 18.29 -23.62
CA GLN A 648 25.37 16.90 -23.86
C GLN A 648 24.34 16.44 -22.83
N VAL A 649 23.22 15.92 -23.32
CA VAL A 649 22.13 15.36 -22.51
C VAL A 649 22.09 13.84 -22.65
N ASN A 650 22.10 13.13 -21.52
CA ASN A 650 21.88 11.69 -21.44
C ASN A 650 20.48 11.42 -20.89
N PHE A 651 19.68 10.65 -21.61
CA PHE A 651 18.27 10.39 -21.30
C PHE A 651 18.05 9.32 -20.21
N GLY A 652 19.14 8.71 -19.71
CA GLY A 652 19.06 7.59 -18.77
C GLY A 652 18.64 6.26 -19.41
N GLY A 653 18.55 6.20 -20.75
CA GLY A 653 18.20 5.03 -21.55
C GLY A 653 17.85 5.41 -23.00
N ASN A 654 17.78 4.43 -23.91
CA ASN A 654 17.40 4.69 -25.31
C ASN A 654 15.99 5.28 -25.43
N ARG A 655 15.86 6.37 -26.19
CA ARG A 655 14.61 7.04 -26.55
C ARG A 655 14.53 7.18 -28.06
N THR A 656 13.35 6.95 -28.63
CA THR A 656 13.08 7.25 -30.04
C THR A 656 12.58 8.69 -30.11
N ILE A 657 13.39 9.57 -30.71
CA ILE A 657 13.10 11.00 -30.86
C ILE A 657 12.91 11.34 -32.33
N GLU A 658 12.05 12.29 -32.63
CA GLU A 658 11.82 12.81 -34.00
C GLU A 658 11.95 14.34 -34.09
N GLU A 659 12.25 14.99 -32.96
CA GLU A 659 12.49 16.42 -32.90
C GLU A 659 13.51 16.79 -31.81
N ILE A 660 14.34 17.81 -32.08
CA ILE A 660 15.23 18.46 -31.09
C ILE A 660 15.03 19.97 -31.21
N ASP A 661 14.93 20.63 -30.06
CA ASP A 661 14.77 22.09 -29.98
C ASP A 661 15.92 22.71 -29.18
N VAL A 662 16.53 23.76 -29.73
CA VAL A 662 17.64 24.49 -29.14
C VAL A 662 17.19 25.92 -28.86
N PHE A 663 17.28 26.33 -27.59
CA PHE A 663 16.93 27.67 -27.13
C PHE A 663 18.16 28.42 -26.64
N THR A 664 18.34 29.65 -27.12
CA THR A 664 19.44 30.53 -26.74
C THR A 664 18.92 31.77 -26.03
N VAL A 665 19.79 32.52 -25.35
CA VAL A 665 19.39 33.70 -24.57
C VAL A 665 18.78 34.82 -25.42
N GLN A 666 17.68 35.39 -24.93
CA GLN A 666 17.03 36.59 -25.50
C GLN A 666 17.86 37.85 -25.23
N ASP A 667 17.75 38.86 -26.08
CA ASP A 667 18.44 40.15 -25.88
C ASP A 667 18.00 40.84 -24.57
N ASN A 668 16.73 40.72 -24.18
CA ASN A 668 16.22 41.21 -22.90
C ASN A 668 16.04 40.07 -21.88
N TYR A 669 17.14 39.41 -21.51
CA TYR A 669 17.09 38.30 -20.56
C TYR A 669 16.58 38.67 -19.16
N ALA A 670 16.62 39.96 -18.78
CA ALA A 670 16.15 40.43 -17.48
C ALA A 670 14.61 40.47 -17.37
N ALA A 671 13.92 40.52 -18.50
CA ALA A 671 12.47 40.43 -18.60
C ALA A 671 12.09 39.68 -19.88
N PRO A 672 12.31 38.35 -19.92
CA PRO A 672 12.16 37.55 -21.12
C PRO A 672 10.69 37.41 -21.51
N PHE A 673 10.41 37.48 -22.81
CA PHE A 673 9.06 37.24 -23.34
C PHE A 673 8.82 35.75 -23.61
N GLU A 674 7.55 35.37 -23.77
CA GLU A 674 7.21 34.06 -24.32
C GLU A 674 7.79 33.90 -25.73
N LEU A 675 8.39 32.74 -25.96
CA LEU A 675 9.15 32.48 -27.17
C LEU A 675 8.25 32.16 -28.36
N THR A 676 8.59 32.74 -29.50
CA THR A 676 8.01 32.37 -30.79
C THR A 676 9.13 31.89 -31.73
N PRO A 677 8.86 30.96 -32.66
CA PRO A 677 9.88 30.46 -33.60
C PRO A 677 10.49 31.54 -34.51
N THR A 678 9.86 32.72 -34.59
CA THR A 678 10.34 33.84 -35.42
C THR A 678 11.20 34.84 -34.67
N MET A 679 11.23 34.77 -33.33
CA MET A 679 11.98 35.69 -32.46
C MET A 679 13.47 35.65 -32.75
N THR A 680 14.07 36.83 -32.95
CA THR A 680 15.48 37.02 -33.24
C THR A 680 16.26 37.52 -32.03
N PHE A 681 17.58 37.30 -32.02
CA PHE A 681 18.52 37.94 -31.10
C PHE A 681 19.57 38.75 -31.87
N SER A 682 20.24 39.67 -31.16
CA SER A 682 21.35 40.48 -31.69
C SER A 682 22.53 40.60 -30.72
N GLN A 683 22.44 40.06 -29.50
CA GLN A 683 23.47 40.24 -28.47
C GLN A 683 24.04 38.94 -27.90
N TYR A 684 23.20 37.96 -27.55
CA TYR A 684 23.64 36.87 -26.66
C TYR A 684 23.54 35.47 -27.25
N GLY A 685 22.98 35.34 -28.45
CA GLY A 685 22.67 34.03 -29.01
C GLY A 685 23.83 33.29 -29.68
N ILE A 686 23.71 31.95 -29.75
CA ILE A 686 24.62 31.09 -30.51
C ILE A 686 24.36 31.23 -32.02
N THR A 687 25.42 31.48 -32.80
CA THR A 687 25.33 31.84 -34.23
C THR A 687 25.76 30.70 -35.16
N ALA A 688 26.56 29.76 -34.69
CA ALA A 688 26.88 28.53 -35.43
C ALA A 688 26.98 27.33 -34.48
N PHE A 689 26.33 26.22 -34.81
CA PHE A 689 26.32 25.00 -33.99
C PHE A 689 25.88 23.77 -34.77
N ASP A 690 26.28 22.59 -34.30
CA ASP A 690 25.85 21.28 -34.79
C ASP A 690 24.99 20.56 -33.75
N VAL A 691 23.82 20.05 -34.17
CA VAL A 691 22.92 19.22 -33.34
C VAL A 691 23.15 17.74 -33.67
N GLN A 692 23.51 16.96 -32.66
CA GLN A 692 23.99 15.58 -32.85
C GLN A 692 23.32 14.58 -31.91
N TYR A 693 23.22 13.33 -32.35
CA TYR A 693 22.79 12.19 -31.56
C TYR A 693 23.87 11.09 -31.55
N TRP A 694 23.81 10.19 -30.56
CA TRP A 694 24.69 9.04 -30.51
C TRP A 694 24.09 7.86 -31.27
N ASN A 695 24.78 7.38 -32.30
CA ASN A 695 24.29 6.25 -33.09
C ASN A 695 24.66 4.86 -32.52
N GLY A 696 25.21 4.81 -31.31
CA GLY A 696 25.76 3.61 -30.67
C GLY A 696 27.28 3.46 -30.79
N SER A 697 27.93 4.17 -31.72
CA SER A 697 29.38 4.08 -31.96
C SER A 697 30.09 5.43 -32.15
N ALA A 698 29.37 6.43 -32.68
CA ALA A 698 29.88 7.76 -32.94
C ALA A 698 28.74 8.80 -32.84
N TRP A 699 29.14 10.07 -32.73
CA TRP A 699 28.22 11.20 -32.85
C TRP A 699 27.88 11.43 -34.33
N ALA A 700 26.58 11.49 -34.63
CA ALA A 700 26.06 11.79 -35.95
C ALA A 700 25.20 13.06 -35.89
N THR A 701 25.35 13.95 -36.89
CA THR A 701 24.53 15.16 -37.02
C THR A 701 23.15 14.82 -37.55
N ILE A 702 22.08 15.35 -36.93
CA ILE A 702 20.72 15.17 -37.44
C ILE A 702 20.54 15.86 -38.81
N PRO A 703 19.58 15.45 -39.64
CA PRO A 703 19.27 16.17 -40.88
C PRO A 703 19.00 17.65 -40.63
N GLY A 704 19.72 18.54 -41.33
CA GLY A 704 19.61 20.00 -41.14
C GLY A 704 20.21 20.54 -39.83
N GLY A 705 20.85 19.69 -39.03
CA GLY A 705 21.40 20.04 -37.71
C GLY A 705 22.70 20.84 -37.72
N SER A 706 23.33 21.06 -38.88
CA SER A 706 24.52 21.92 -39.00
C SER A 706 24.10 23.34 -39.36
N VAL A 707 24.24 24.27 -38.42
CA VAL A 707 23.71 25.63 -38.51
C VAL A 707 24.86 26.64 -38.53
N THR A 708 24.78 27.58 -39.47
CA THR A 708 25.66 28.76 -39.54
C THR A 708 24.82 30.02 -39.74
N GLY A 709 25.20 31.13 -39.12
CA GLY A 709 24.49 32.40 -39.24
C GLY A 709 23.12 32.42 -38.57
N ASN A 710 22.93 31.65 -37.49
CA ASN A 710 21.71 31.68 -36.70
C ASN A 710 21.48 33.07 -36.08
N ASP A 711 20.27 33.60 -36.27
CA ASP A 711 19.78 34.82 -35.63
C ASP A 711 18.55 34.57 -34.75
N LYS A 712 18.09 33.32 -34.62
CA LYS A 712 16.86 32.95 -33.91
C LYS A 712 17.11 32.47 -32.49
N VAL A 713 16.26 32.92 -31.57
CA VAL A 713 16.26 32.52 -30.16
C VAL A 713 15.88 31.05 -29.99
N TRP A 714 14.97 30.55 -30.83
CA TRP A 714 14.51 29.17 -30.83
C TRP A 714 14.75 28.53 -32.21
N ARG A 715 15.44 27.39 -32.23
CA ARG A 715 15.63 26.56 -33.40
C ARG A 715 15.05 25.17 -33.17
N LYS A 716 14.04 24.83 -33.97
CA LYS A 716 13.34 23.54 -33.97
C LYS A 716 13.82 22.69 -35.14
N PHE A 717 14.16 21.44 -34.87
CA PHE A 717 14.66 20.48 -35.87
C PHE A 717 13.82 19.21 -35.83
N SER A 718 12.99 18.97 -36.85
CA SER A 718 12.24 17.72 -37.00
C SER A 718 12.92 16.81 -38.03
N PHE A 719 12.93 15.51 -37.78
CA PHE A 719 13.62 14.50 -38.60
C PHE A 719 12.94 13.14 -38.49
N ALA A 720 13.31 12.20 -39.37
CA ALA A 720 12.80 10.82 -39.27
C ALA A 720 13.22 10.21 -37.93
N PRO A 721 12.33 9.51 -37.20
CA PRO A 721 12.61 9.04 -35.84
C PRO A 721 13.94 8.29 -35.70
N VAL A 722 14.76 8.69 -34.73
CA VAL A 722 16.03 8.03 -34.39
C VAL A 722 16.00 7.55 -32.95
N THR A 723 16.49 6.34 -32.70
CA THR A 723 16.65 5.80 -31.34
C THR A 723 18.06 6.07 -30.83
N THR A 724 18.18 6.83 -29.74
CA THR A 724 19.46 7.24 -29.13
C THR A 724 19.33 7.30 -27.60
N ASP A 725 20.42 7.13 -26.87
CA ASP A 725 20.48 7.30 -25.40
C ASP A 725 20.94 8.71 -24.98
N LYS A 726 21.47 9.50 -25.92
CA LYS A 726 21.97 10.85 -25.67
C LYS A 726 21.98 11.72 -26.93
N ILE A 727 21.90 13.02 -26.72
CA ILE A 727 22.08 14.07 -27.74
C ILE A 727 23.12 15.09 -27.27
N ARG A 728 23.63 15.91 -28.19
CA ARG A 728 24.43 17.09 -27.86
C ARG A 728 24.28 18.21 -28.86
N VAL A 729 24.54 19.43 -28.41
CA VAL A 729 24.77 20.60 -29.26
C VAL A 729 26.24 20.96 -29.17
N VAL A 730 26.91 21.10 -30.32
CA VAL A 730 28.30 21.56 -30.43
C VAL A 730 28.29 22.98 -30.96
N VAL A 731 28.62 23.97 -30.14
CA VAL A 731 28.59 25.40 -30.49
C VAL A 731 29.94 25.79 -31.10
N ASN A 732 29.92 26.30 -32.32
CA ASN A 732 31.09 26.67 -33.11
C ASN A 732 31.30 28.19 -33.17
N ASN A 733 30.27 28.99 -32.90
CA ASN A 733 30.35 30.46 -32.82
C ASN A 733 29.14 31.04 -32.09
N ALA A 734 29.31 32.16 -31.38
CA ALA A 734 28.25 32.88 -30.66
C ALA A 734 28.55 34.38 -30.53
N LEU A 735 27.52 35.18 -30.27
CA LEU A 735 27.69 36.61 -29.98
C LEU A 735 28.17 36.85 -28.55
N ASN A 736 28.89 37.97 -28.34
CA ASN A 736 29.48 38.32 -27.05
C ASN A 736 30.40 37.23 -26.45
N GLY A 737 31.01 36.40 -27.31
CA GLY A 737 32.11 35.50 -26.96
C GLY A 737 31.76 34.27 -26.13
N TYR A 738 30.49 34.00 -25.81
CA TYR A 738 30.11 32.81 -25.02
C TYR A 738 28.96 32.04 -25.69
N SER A 739 29.07 30.72 -25.66
CA SER A 739 28.02 29.74 -25.91
C SER A 739 26.98 29.83 -24.79
N ARG A 740 25.72 30.12 -25.12
CA ARG A 740 24.64 30.29 -24.13
C ARG A 740 23.39 29.54 -24.57
N ILE A 741 22.95 28.55 -23.78
CA ILE A 741 21.76 27.76 -24.06
C ILE A 741 20.83 27.84 -22.85
N THR A 742 19.60 28.30 -23.06
CA THR A 742 18.58 28.38 -22.00
C THR A 742 17.85 27.06 -21.81
N GLU A 743 17.65 26.30 -22.89
CA GLU A 743 17.05 24.97 -22.83
C GLU A 743 17.47 24.14 -24.07
N LEU A 744 17.67 22.84 -23.88
CA LEU A 744 17.86 21.85 -24.93
C LEU A 744 16.84 20.72 -24.75
N GLU A 745 15.97 20.56 -25.74
CA GLU A 745 14.87 19.60 -25.68
C GLU A 745 15.02 18.50 -26.74
N ALA A 746 14.51 17.31 -26.45
CA ALA A 746 14.41 16.21 -27.41
C ALA A 746 13.04 15.56 -27.28
N TRP A 747 12.28 15.47 -28.37
CA TRP A 747 10.89 15.06 -28.33
C TRP A 747 10.66 13.74 -29.08
N THR A 748 9.84 12.87 -28.50
CA THR A 748 9.46 11.57 -29.09
C THR A 748 8.28 11.65 -30.04
N GLU A 749 7.68 12.83 -30.14
CA GLU A 749 6.58 13.25 -31.00
C GLU A 749 6.79 14.75 -31.28
N PRO A 750 6.13 15.39 -32.26
CA PRO A 750 6.39 16.79 -32.53
C PRO A 750 6.01 17.60 -31.28
N SER A 751 6.90 18.50 -30.81
CA SER A 751 6.59 19.26 -29.60
C SER A 751 5.25 20.00 -29.76
N PRO A 752 4.40 20.02 -28.73
CA PRO A 752 3.15 20.74 -28.79
C PRO A 752 3.45 22.20 -29.12
N PRO A 753 2.60 22.86 -29.94
CA PRO A 753 2.71 24.31 -30.11
C PRO A 753 2.73 24.96 -28.72
N PRO A 754 3.46 26.09 -28.52
CA PRO A 754 3.71 26.67 -27.19
C PRO A 754 2.46 26.60 -26.29
N SER A 755 2.57 25.83 -25.20
CA SER A 755 1.42 25.15 -24.58
C SER A 755 0.45 26.07 -23.84
N SER A 756 -0.84 25.90 -24.11
CA SER A 756 -1.93 26.07 -23.16
C SER A 756 -2.01 24.84 -22.23
N GLY A 757 -2.18 25.03 -20.92
CA GLY A 757 -2.30 23.97 -19.90
C GLY A 757 -3.50 23.01 -20.11
N SER A 758 -3.63 21.97 -19.27
CA SER A 758 -4.74 21.01 -19.34
C SER A 758 -6.09 21.71 -19.13
N SER A 759 -6.98 21.60 -20.11
CA SER A 759 -8.30 22.23 -20.09
C SER A 759 -9.35 21.41 -19.33
N GLU A 760 -10.22 22.08 -18.57
CA GLU A 760 -11.35 21.53 -17.82
C GLU A 760 -12.66 22.29 -18.14
N SER A 761 -13.82 21.70 -17.84
CA SER A 761 -15.13 22.37 -17.99
C SER A 761 -16.03 22.09 -16.78
N MET A 762 -17.09 22.87 -16.55
CA MET A 762 -17.97 22.65 -15.39
C MET A 762 -18.76 21.35 -15.53
N PHE A 763 -19.12 20.95 -16.76
CA PHE A 763 -19.93 19.75 -16.99
C PHE A 763 -19.28 18.80 -18.00
N ALA A 764 -18.83 17.63 -17.51
CA ALA A 764 -18.15 16.62 -18.32
C ALA A 764 -19.11 15.85 -19.26
N SER A 765 -20.34 15.55 -18.82
CA SER A 765 -21.43 14.99 -19.65
C SER A 765 -22.74 14.98 -18.85
N VAL A 766 -23.75 15.71 -19.29
CA VAL A 766 -25.08 15.74 -18.63
C VAL A 766 -26.09 15.02 -19.53
N THR A 767 -26.75 13.98 -19.01
CA THR A 767 -27.85 13.31 -19.70
C THR A 767 -29.19 13.96 -19.33
N GLY A 768 -30.11 14.00 -20.31
CA GLY A 768 -31.51 14.41 -20.14
C GLY A 768 -31.82 15.92 -19.93
N PRO A 769 -31.11 16.89 -20.54
CA PRO A 769 -31.61 18.27 -20.56
C PRO A 769 -32.88 18.37 -21.43
N GLN A 770 -33.85 19.13 -20.95
CA GLN A 770 -35.11 19.41 -21.63
C GLN A 770 -34.95 20.63 -22.55
N SER A 771 -35.61 20.62 -23.70
CA SER A 771 -35.79 21.84 -24.49
C SER A 771 -36.98 22.62 -23.95
N GLN A 772 -36.76 23.90 -23.68
CA GLN A 772 -37.78 24.87 -23.30
C GLN A 772 -37.88 25.89 -24.43
N GLY A 773 -39.11 26.32 -24.79
CA GLY A 773 -39.34 27.51 -25.60
C GLY A 773 -40.08 28.58 -24.80
N ASP A 774 -39.63 29.83 -24.88
CA ASP A 774 -40.21 30.99 -24.22
C ASP A 774 -40.45 32.07 -25.27
N TRP A 775 -41.66 32.60 -25.43
CA TRP A 775 -41.93 33.62 -26.45
C TRP A 775 -41.25 34.98 -26.18
N THR A 776 -40.41 35.06 -25.14
CA THR A 776 -39.72 36.26 -24.69
C THR A 776 -38.21 36.06 -24.66
N ASP A 777 -37.46 37.12 -24.96
CA ASP A 777 -36.00 37.09 -24.91
C ASP A 777 -35.50 36.87 -23.48
N LYS A 778 -34.53 35.95 -23.33
CA LYS A 778 -33.86 35.67 -22.05
C LYS A 778 -32.35 35.80 -22.17
N GLU A 779 -31.73 36.29 -21.11
CA GLU A 779 -30.31 36.14 -20.84
C GLU A 779 -30.15 35.00 -19.80
N LEU A 780 -29.59 33.86 -20.19
CA LEU A 780 -29.55 32.64 -19.37
C LEU A 780 -28.13 32.38 -18.89
N GLY A 781 -27.90 32.18 -17.59
CA GLY A 781 -26.55 32.08 -17.06
C GLY A 781 -26.33 31.14 -15.88
N ILE A 782 -25.05 30.93 -15.58
CA ILE A 782 -24.55 30.11 -14.48
C ILE A 782 -23.46 30.89 -13.74
N VAL A 783 -23.58 30.92 -12.41
CA VAL A 783 -22.56 31.46 -11.52
C VAL A 783 -21.53 30.39 -11.16
N PHE A 784 -20.25 30.68 -11.37
CA PHE A 784 -19.15 29.74 -11.12
C PHE A 784 -17.90 30.44 -10.58
N SER A 785 -16.97 29.67 -10.02
CA SER A 785 -15.65 30.10 -9.55
C SER A 785 -14.60 29.05 -9.88
N SER A 786 -13.33 29.46 -10.04
CA SER A 786 -12.18 28.54 -10.09
C SER A 786 -11.37 28.63 -8.80
N SER A 787 -10.83 27.52 -8.30
CA SER A 787 -9.93 27.51 -7.12
C SER A 787 -8.53 28.06 -7.43
N VAL A 788 -8.15 28.13 -8.71
CA VAL A 788 -6.85 28.65 -9.18
C VAL A 788 -7.05 29.73 -10.25
N ALA A 789 -6.00 30.53 -10.49
CA ALA A 789 -6.00 31.47 -11.61
C ALA A 789 -5.79 30.69 -12.92
N GLY A 790 -6.36 31.18 -14.00
CA GLY A 790 -6.28 30.51 -15.30
C GLY A 790 -6.99 31.29 -16.38
N LYS A 791 -7.28 30.63 -17.50
CA LYS A 791 -7.89 31.23 -18.68
C LYS A 791 -9.14 30.47 -19.11
N VAL A 792 -10.18 31.17 -19.53
CA VAL A 792 -11.23 30.58 -20.35
C VAL A 792 -10.79 30.68 -21.81
N THR A 793 -10.68 29.54 -22.48
CA THR A 793 -10.25 29.45 -23.88
C THR A 793 -11.43 29.23 -24.82
N GLU A 794 -12.49 28.57 -24.34
CA GLU A 794 -13.67 28.26 -25.15
C GLU A 794 -14.96 28.38 -24.30
N LEU A 795 -16.10 28.53 -24.97
CA LEU A 795 -17.43 28.43 -24.40
C LEU A 795 -18.14 27.19 -24.89
N LYS A 796 -18.99 26.61 -24.05
CA LYS A 796 -19.80 25.43 -24.35
C LYS A 796 -21.27 25.73 -24.13
N ALA A 797 -22.12 25.20 -24.99
CA ALA A 797 -23.57 25.23 -24.80
C ALA A 797 -24.19 23.91 -25.27
N TYR A 798 -25.15 23.38 -24.51
CA TYR A 798 -25.92 22.23 -24.95
C TYR A 798 -27.16 22.67 -25.73
N VAL A 799 -27.33 22.14 -26.93
CA VAL A 799 -28.53 22.32 -27.77
C VAL A 799 -29.44 21.11 -27.57
N ALA A 800 -30.60 21.32 -26.94
CA ALA A 800 -31.54 20.23 -26.61
C ALA A 800 -32.56 19.93 -27.71
N SER A 801 -32.67 20.80 -28.72
CA SER A 801 -33.57 20.66 -29.86
C SER A 801 -32.96 21.35 -31.07
N ALA A 802 -33.16 20.77 -32.26
CA ALA A 802 -32.75 21.40 -33.52
C ALA A 802 -33.42 22.76 -33.80
N ALA A 803 -34.43 23.13 -32.99
CA ALA A 803 -35.08 24.43 -33.03
C ALA A 803 -34.28 25.56 -32.32
N GLU A 804 -33.35 25.22 -31.42
CA GLU A 804 -32.38 26.16 -30.84
C GLU A 804 -31.18 26.24 -31.80
N ALA A 805 -31.22 27.18 -32.74
CA ALA A 805 -30.22 27.33 -33.79
C ALA A 805 -30.05 28.81 -34.20
N GLY A 806 -28.92 29.13 -34.85
CA GLY A 806 -28.61 30.47 -35.31
C GLY A 806 -27.79 31.28 -34.30
N ALA A 807 -27.83 32.60 -34.42
CA ALA A 807 -26.97 33.48 -33.64
C ALA A 807 -27.50 33.69 -32.20
N HIS A 808 -26.66 33.37 -31.22
CA HIS A 808 -26.81 33.66 -29.80
C HIS A 808 -25.67 34.61 -29.36
N THR A 809 -25.82 35.28 -28.21
CA THR A 809 -24.78 36.17 -27.69
C THR A 809 -24.34 35.73 -26.30
N ALA A 810 -23.04 35.49 -26.11
CA ALA A 810 -22.44 35.10 -24.84
C ALA A 810 -21.67 36.23 -24.16
N ARG A 811 -21.69 36.24 -22.83
CA ARG A 811 -21.03 37.24 -21.97
C ARG A 811 -20.50 36.57 -20.71
N ILE A 812 -19.36 37.05 -20.20
CA ILE A 812 -18.82 36.66 -18.89
C ILE A 812 -18.72 37.92 -18.03
N TRP A 813 -19.33 37.86 -16.85
CA TRP A 813 -19.38 38.96 -15.90
C TRP A 813 -18.61 38.61 -14.64
N LYS A 814 -17.90 39.58 -14.07
CA LYS A 814 -17.30 39.45 -12.75
C LYS A 814 -18.32 39.89 -11.70
N ASN A 815 -18.67 39.00 -10.77
CA ASN A 815 -19.80 39.25 -9.87
C ASN A 815 -19.51 40.28 -8.79
N SER A 816 -18.24 40.48 -8.42
CA SER A 816 -17.84 41.40 -7.35
C SER A 816 -18.18 42.85 -7.63
N ASP A 817 -18.10 43.27 -8.91
CA ASP A 817 -18.32 44.64 -9.35
C ASP A 817 -19.35 44.76 -10.49
N GLY A 818 -19.85 43.62 -11.00
CA GLY A 818 -20.80 43.56 -12.10
C GLY A 818 -20.22 43.91 -13.46
N SER A 819 -18.89 44.00 -13.58
CA SER A 819 -18.23 44.34 -14.85
C SER A 819 -18.33 43.21 -15.88
N LEU A 820 -18.49 43.59 -17.16
CA LEU A 820 -18.37 42.68 -18.29
C LEU A 820 -16.89 42.45 -18.57
N VAL A 821 -16.40 41.24 -18.32
CA VAL A 821 -14.98 40.88 -18.49
C VAL A 821 -14.72 40.10 -19.77
N GLY A 822 -15.75 39.50 -20.37
CA GLY A 822 -15.66 38.84 -21.68
C GLY A 822 -16.96 38.94 -22.46
N GLY A 823 -16.85 39.05 -23.79
CA GLY A 823 -17.96 39.23 -24.71
C GLY A 823 -18.38 40.69 -24.90
N PRO A 824 -19.45 40.97 -25.66
CA PRO A 824 -20.36 40.01 -26.26
C PRO A 824 -19.71 39.19 -27.38
N TYR A 825 -19.81 37.85 -27.29
CA TYR A 825 -19.38 36.91 -28.32
C TYR A 825 -20.60 36.38 -29.08
N THR A 826 -20.58 36.44 -30.40
CA THR A 826 -21.64 35.82 -31.22
C THR A 826 -21.36 34.32 -31.35
N LEU A 827 -22.24 33.49 -30.79
CA LEU A 827 -22.19 32.04 -30.90
C LEU A 827 -23.21 31.59 -31.95
N ASN A 828 -22.76 30.96 -33.03
CA ASN A 828 -23.66 30.45 -34.08
C ASN A 828 -23.97 28.99 -33.83
N PHE A 829 -25.12 28.71 -33.22
CA PHE A 829 -25.53 27.35 -32.89
C PHE A 829 -25.95 26.62 -34.17
N SER A 830 -25.41 25.43 -34.36
CA SER A 830 -25.88 24.50 -35.38
C SER A 830 -27.20 23.85 -34.95
N SER A 831 -27.98 23.32 -35.89
CA SER A 831 -29.18 22.53 -35.60
C SER A 831 -28.88 21.14 -35.01
N THR A 832 -27.62 20.85 -34.67
CA THR A 832 -27.18 19.58 -34.09
C THR A 832 -27.48 19.55 -32.59
N ILE A 833 -28.20 18.52 -32.16
CA ILE A 833 -28.48 18.26 -30.74
C ILE A 833 -27.20 17.76 -30.05
N GLY A 834 -26.86 18.34 -28.90
CA GLY A 834 -25.68 17.99 -28.11
C GLY A 834 -24.89 19.20 -27.64
N TRP A 835 -23.73 18.94 -27.03
CA TRP A 835 -22.77 19.99 -26.68
C TRP A 835 -22.14 20.56 -27.95
N GLN A 836 -22.11 21.89 -28.02
CA GLN A 836 -21.38 22.65 -29.02
C GLN A 836 -20.36 23.53 -28.31
N THR A 837 -19.15 23.62 -28.90
CA THR A 837 -18.01 24.36 -28.36
C THR A 837 -17.66 25.52 -29.28
N PHE A 838 -17.27 26.65 -28.72
CA PHE A 838 -17.01 27.90 -29.43
C PHE A 838 -15.74 28.55 -28.89
N ASP A 839 -14.74 28.74 -29.76
CA ASP A 839 -13.52 29.45 -29.41
C ASP A 839 -13.81 30.91 -29.07
N ILE A 840 -13.10 31.43 -28.05
CA ILE A 840 -13.12 32.85 -27.70
C ILE A 840 -11.68 33.34 -27.52
N PRO A 841 -11.43 34.66 -27.53
CA PRO A 841 -10.17 35.18 -27.02
C PRO A 841 -9.95 34.75 -25.56
N ASP A 842 -8.75 34.24 -25.27
CA ASP A 842 -8.33 33.86 -23.91
C ASP A 842 -8.73 34.90 -22.87
N LEU A 843 -9.56 34.49 -21.92
CA LEU A 843 -10.04 35.35 -20.84
C LEU A 843 -9.45 34.91 -19.51
N ASN A 844 -8.60 35.74 -18.91
CA ASN A 844 -8.02 35.46 -17.60
C ASN A 844 -9.09 35.51 -16.48
N LEU A 845 -9.14 34.47 -15.67
CA LEU A 845 -9.90 34.41 -14.42
C LEU A 845 -8.94 34.43 -13.23
N LEU A 846 -9.38 35.12 -12.18
CA LEU A 846 -8.72 35.10 -10.88
C LEU A 846 -9.19 33.90 -10.06
N ALA A 847 -8.28 33.33 -9.27
CA ALA A 847 -8.61 32.32 -8.28
C ALA A 847 -9.69 32.84 -7.30
N ASN A 848 -10.58 31.95 -6.90
CA ASN A 848 -11.63 32.14 -5.89
C ASN A 848 -12.54 33.35 -6.14
N THR A 849 -12.68 33.75 -7.40
CA THR A 849 -13.55 34.87 -7.83
C THR A 849 -14.78 34.32 -8.54
N ALA A 850 -15.97 34.82 -8.14
CA ALA A 850 -17.23 34.42 -8.76
C ALA A 850 -17.48 35.18 -10.07
N TYR A 851 -17.82 34.44 -11.10
CA TYR A 851 -18.18 34.92 -12.44
C TYR A 851 -19.56 34.39 -12.84
N THR A 852 -20.22 35.09 -13.75
CA THR A 852 -21.45 34.63 -14.40
C THR A 852 -21.20 34.48 -15.89
N LEU A 853 -21.27 33.26 -16.42
CA LEU A 853 -21.41 33.04 -17.86
C LEU A 853 -22.89 33.21 -18.20
N SER A 854 -23.21 34.04 -19.20
CA SER A 854 -24.55 34.14 -19.75
C SER A 854 -24.57 33.98 -21.26
N ILE A 855 -25.58 33.30 -21.79
CA ILE A 855 -25.85 33.14 -23.22
C ILE A 855 -27.31 33.51 -23.46
N SER A 856 -27.55 34.50 -24.32
CA SER A 856 -28.89 34.94 -24.69
C SER A 856 -29.63 33.87 -25.48
N THR A 857 -30.96 33.90 -25.45
CA THR A 857 -31.78 33.21 -26.46
C THR A 857 -31.49 33.76 -27.86
N GLY A 858 -31.72 32.93 -28.87
CA GLY A 858 -31.40 33.22 -30.26
C GLY A 858 -32.51 34.00 -30.97
N SER A 859 -32.33 34.24 -32.27
CA SER A 859 -33.34 34.89 -33.12
C SER A 859 -34.45 33.92 -33.60
N ASP A 860 -34.48 32.68 -33.10
CA ASP A 860 -35.49 31.70 -33.45
C ASP A 860 -36.88 32.10 -32.89
N SER A 861 -37.95 31.62 -33.53
CA SER A 861 -39.32 32.07 -33.22
C SER A 861 -39.85 31.60 -31.86
N GLY A 862 -39.23 30.58 -31.26
CA GLY A 862 -39.64 30.00 -29.98
C GLY A 862 -38.70 30.30 -28.81
N ARG A 863 -37.61 31.07 -29.05
CA ARG A 863 -36.48 31.33 -28.14
C ARG A 863 -36.07 30.07 -27.38
N TYR A 864 -35.81 29.01 -28.11
CA TYR A 864 -35.53 27.72 -27.49
C TYR A 864 -34.22 27.74 -26.70
N TYR A 865 -34.20 27.05 -25.56
CA TYR A 865 -32.99 26.79 -24.78
C TYR A 865 -33.03 25.44 -24.05
N ALA A 866 -31.85 24.87 -23.82
CA ALA A 866 -31.69 23.72 -22.93
C ALA A 866 -31.80 24.10 -21.45
N MET A 867 -32.53 23.30 -20.69
CA MET A 867 -32.58 23.39 -19.22
C MET A 867 -32.66 22.02 -18.57
N LYS A 868 -32.07 21.88 -17.38
CA LYS A 868 -32.29 20.71 -16.51
C LYS A 868 -32.69 21.18 -15.12
N THR A 869 -33.91 20.83 -14.72
CA THR A 869 -34.49 21.21 -13.43
C THR A 869 -33.79 20.52 -12.26
N ASN A 870 -33.89 21.13 -11.08
CA ASN A 870 -33.37 20.65 -9.80
C ASN A 870 -31.89 20.27 -9.80
N SER A 871 -31.11 20.76 -10.77
CA SER A 871 -29.71 20.39 -10.95
C SER A 871 -28.75 21.34 -10.24
N MET A 872 -29.26 22.50 -9.79
CA MET A 872 -28.50 23.51 -9.06
C MET A 872 -29.05 23.75 -7.65
N SER A 873 -29.83 22.83 -7.08
CA SER A 873 -30.37 22.98 -5.71
C SER A 873 -29.30 22.87 -4.62
N SER A 874 -28.08 22.48 -4.97
CA SER A 874 -26.94 22.35 -4.06
C SER A 874 -25.65 22.79 -4.76
N ALA A 875 -24.65 23.17 -3.97
CA ALA A 875 -23.32 23.50 -4.49
C ALA A 875 -22.63 22.26 -5.09
N GLY A 876 -21.73 22.46 -6.04
CA GLY A 876 -21.01 21.38 -6.71
C GLY A 876 -19.68 21.82 -7.33
N ASN A 877 -18.94 20.87 -7.87
CA ASN A 877 -17.71 21.09 -8.63
C ASN A 877 -17.52 20.02 -9.71
N ASN A 878 -16.57 20.23 -10.61
CA ASN A 878 -16.26 19.32 -11.71
C ASN A 878 -15.22 18.24 -11.36
N GLY A 879 -14.86 18.08 -10.09
CA GLY A 879 -13.77 17.21 -9.64
C GLY A 879 -12.36 17.79 -9.86
N SER A 880 -12.24 19.04 -10.32
CA SER A 880 -11.00 19.77 -10.54
C SER A 880 -11.11 21.19 -9.93
N HIS A 881 -10.82 22.26 -10.68
CA HIS A 881 -10.73 23.61 -10.13
C HIS A 881 -12.05 24.39 -10.23
N LEU A 882 -12.94 24.06 -11.17
CA LEU A 882 -14.22 24.77 -11.34
C LEU A 882 -15.29 24.29 -10.37
N SER A 883 -16.00 25.25 -9.76
CA SER A 883 -17.06 25.03 -8.79
C SER A 883 -18.22 26.01 -8.95
N TRP A 884 -19.39 25.67 -8.43
CA TRP A 884 -20.59 26.51 -8.41
C TRP A 884 -21.31 26.40 -7.08
N GLN A 885 -21.97 27.49 -6.69
CA GLN A 885 -22.76 27.57 -5.46
C GLN A 885 -24.15 26.93 -5.62
N ALA A 886 -24.83 26.68 -4.49
CA ALA A 886 -26.25 26.36 -4.54
C ALA A 886 -27.02 27.52 -5.21
N HIS A 887 -28.02 27.18 -6.01
CA HIS A 887 -28.83 28.12 -6.79
C HIS A 887 -28.01 28.93 -7.83
N ALA A 888 -26.95 28.33 -8.38
CA ALA A 888 -26.06 28.99 -9.34
C ALA A 888 -26.71 29.34 -10.70
N GLY A 889 -27.84 28.73 -11.06
CA GLY A 889 -28.58 29.08 -12.28
C GLY A 889 -29.27 30.44 -12.14
N VAL A 890 -29.06 31.33 -13.12
CA VAL A 890 -29.64 32.69 -13.13
C VAL A 890 -30.20 33.05 -14.50
N TYR A 891 -31.22 33.90 -14.55
CA TYR A 891 -31.75 34.47 -15.79
C TYR A 891 -32.05 35.98 -15.68
N GLY A 892 -32.26 36.61 -16.83
CA GLY A 892 -32.75 37.97 -16.98
C GLY A 892 -33.64 38.10 -18.22
N THR A 893 -34.50 39.11 -18.24
CA THR A 893 -35.44 39.39 -19.36
C THR A 893 -34.99 40.57 -20.23
N THR A 894 -33.87 41.21 -19.89
CA THR A 894 -33.27 42.28 -20.69
C THR A 894 -31.97 41.74 -21.27
N LEU A 895 -31.94 41.54 -22.59
CA LEU A 895 -30.74 41.07 -23.28
C LEU A 895 -29.58 42.02 -23.06
N GLY A 896 -28.39 41.45 -22.83
CA GLY A 896 -27.17 42.23 -22.64
C GLY A 896 -26.91 42.75 -21.24
N ASN A 897 -27.85 42.58 -20.30
CA ASN A 897 -27.61 42.84 -18.88
C ASN A 897 -27.17 41.56 -18.17
N ARG A 898 -26.36 41.70 -17.10
CA ARG A 898 -25.99 40.55 -16.25
C ARG A 898 -27.25 39.91 -15.65
N PRO A 899 -27.50 38.61 -15.87
CA PRO A 899 -28.63 37.95 -15.24
C PRO A 899 -28.38 37.78 -13.73
N THR A 900 -29.40 38.10 -12.93
CA THR A 900 -29.31 38.05 -11.45
C THR A 900 -30.52 37.39 -10.81
N THR A 901 -31.58 37.09 -11.57
CA THR A 901 -32.76 36.43 -11.04
C THR A 901 -32.50 34.93 -10.98
N GLN A 902 -32.71 34.29 -9.84
CA GLN A 902 -32.52 32.84 -9.69
C GLN A 902 -33.37 32.06 -10.69
N ALA A 903 -32.81 31.01 -11.28
CA ALA A 903 -33.48 30.15 -12.24
C ALA A 903 -34.72 29.48 -11.63
N LEU A 904 -35.77 29.34 -12.44
CA LEU A 904 -36.95 28.55 -12.05
C LEU A 904 -36.54 27.08 -11.84
N TYR A 905 -37.07 26.47 -10.78
CA TYR A 905 -36.78 25.08 -10.39
C TYR A 905 -35.29 24.77 -10.22
N ASP A 906 -34.46 25.74 -9.81
CA ASP A 906 -33.01 25.57 -9.68
C ASP A 906 -32.39 24.96 -10.95
N ALA A 907 -32.84 25.45 -12.11
CA ALA A 907 -32.41 24.91 -13.38
C ALA A 907 -30.96 25.27 -13.73
N ASN A 908 -30.26 24.31 -14.32
CA ASN A 908 -29.04 24.53 -15.08
C ASN A 908 -29.39 24.78 -16.55
N TYR A 909 -29.07 25.96 -17.09
CA TYR A 909 -29.32 26.33 -18.50
C TYR A 909 -28.28 25.78 -19.51
N MET A 910 -27.42 24.86 -19.07
CA MET A 910 -26.40 24.20 -19.89
C MET A 910 -25.49 25.16 -20.64
N ARG A 911 -25.06 26.23 -19.96
CA ARG A 911 -24.06 27.18 -20.42
C ARG A 911 -22.76 26.87 -19.67
N ASP A 912 -21.67 26.62 -20.38
CA ASP A 912 -20.42 26.09 -19.82
C ASP A 912 -19.18 26.77 -20.42
N ILE A 913 -18.03 26.56 -19.82
CA ILE A 913 -16.72 27.10 -20.23
C ILE A 913 -15.71 25.98 -20.41
N VAL A 914 -14.64 26.26 -21.14
CA VAL A 914 -13.40 25.50 -21.11
C VAL A 914 -12.34 26.38 -20.45
N PHE A 915 -11.87 25.96 -19.29
CA PHE A 915 -10.91 26.65 -18.44
C PHE A 915 -9.58 25.93 -18.45
N VAL A 916 -8.48 26.67 -18.48
CA VAL A 916 -7.11 26.17 -18.43
C VAL A 916 -6.45 26.80 -17.23
N ALA A 917 -6.03 25.99 -16.26
CA ALA A 917 -5.27 26.49 -15.11
C ALA A 917 -3.91 27.04 -15.56
N ASN A 918 -3.46 28.11 -14.91
CA ASN A 918 -2.14 28.71 -15.15
C ASN A 918 -0.99 27.83 -14.66
#